data_AF-A0AAD7XIT8-F1
#
_entry.id   AF-A0AAD7XIT8-F1
#
_cell.length_a   1.000
_cell.length_b   1.000
_cell.length_c   1.000
_cell.angle_alpha   90.00
_cell.angle_beta   90.00
_cell.angle_gamma   90.00
#
_symmetry.space_group_name_H-M   'P 1'
#
loop_
_entity.id
_entity.type
_entity.pdbx_description
1 polymer ?
#
loop_
_entity_poly.entity_id
_entity_poly.type
_entity_poly.pdbx_seq_one_letter_code
_entity_poly.pdbx_strand_id
1 'polypeptide(L)'
;MMLLRLVVGGALQAAALSRRQRYVVGIDVGTESLRASLVDAEDGSVVATSSESHETKYPAAGLVEQDPADWWEGLGAAMRRIVAGIDASLVEAVCFACTSCTVIACDGRGEPLRPAIMWCDARAVREAEDMMRLGGGDPALRVNCGGRGPVSAEWMLCKALWIKRYEPRVWEAAERVCEAQDWVNFKCTGRWVAGGCNVATRWHCDGVAAVEKIEDGVFGGRPRSLLHAVDLEDLGPKWPPACVAMGAPVGRLTPEARAHLGGLSAECVVVQGGADAFVALVAAAPEGGGVVVTGSSHLHLASQDLRHSSESSSRGCWGPYRGAPLAHQMMAEGGQSSTGSMLRWAQRLFGAASLAELDAEANEVPVGAEGACALETFQGARTPVTDPRARGAVVGLSLAHARGHVWRALLEAICLGTRASLSALRDVISMPRAVRFCGGATKSPLFLRMHADAANVSIAYDDDNANLVLAGAAILASASATNASISETAQLSRRSPRMIAPDPDAAARYAEVYERYARLAPALADLEPKRGVTISASVLAADAGALRDDAAAAHDAGAWLHLDVCDGSSVSCGALSSLGPASVRALRRALPDAVIDVHLAASDPSAHVASLATAGASRITFQREALASEKAAHMLARHIRSFGCDAGVCISPDTPIADVEPLVSSDLVDLVDLLAVDPGRGGQTFRPHVLDKIRALRARFPALRIMVDGGINLHTGQAAYRAGADILAAGSYVFPATPDVELPTLRRTRIAAAVAALRAAVTA
;
A
#
# COMPACT_ATOMS: atom_id res chain seq x y z
N MET A 1 49.24 24.75 -42.02
CA MET A 1 48.44 24.80 -40.77
C MET A 1 47.29 25.80 -40.79
N MET A 2 47.36 26.92 -41.54
CA MET A 2 46.28 27.92 -41.59
C MET A 2 45.09 27.51 -42.48
N LEU A 3 45.32 26.75 -43.57
CA LEU A 3 44.24 26.16 -44.39
C LEU A 3 43.46 25.05 -43.67
N LEU A 4 44.11 24.27 -42.80
CA LEU A 4 43.45 23.16 -42.08
C LEU A 4 42.46 23.68 -41.01
N ARG A 5 42.71 24.86 -40.43
CA ARG A 5 41.80 25.52 -39.48
C ARG A 5 40.55 26.11 -40.15
N LEU A 6 40.66 26.57 -41.40
CA LEU A 6 39.53 27.08 -42.18
C LEU A 6 38.63 25.94 -42.69
N VAL A 7 39.19 24.79 -43.06
CA VAL A 7 38.42 23.61 -43.49
C VAL A 7 37.73 22.92 -42.32
N VAL A 8 38.37 22.82 -41.15
CA VAL A 8 37.75 22.25 -39.93
C VAL A 8 36.73 23.21 -39.31
N GLY A 9 36.98 24.52 -39.34
CA GLY A 9 36.00 25.54 -38.92
C GLY A 9 34.77 25.60 -39.82
N GLY A 10 34.95 25.50 -41.14
CA GLY A 10 33.85 25.43 -42.10
C GLY A 10 33.05 24.13 -42.03
N ALA A 11 33.68 22.99 -41.71
CA ALA A 11 32.99 21.71 -41.51
C ALA A 11 32.19 21.65 -40.21
N LEU A 12 32.69 22.25 -39.11
CA LEU A 12 31.95 22.38 -37.85
C LEU A 12 30.77 23.36 -37.98
N GLN A 13 30.94 24.44 -38.75
CA GLN A 13 29.88 25.40 -39.01
C GLN A 13 28.83 24.85 -40.00
N ALA A 14 29.24 24.05 -40.99
CA ALA A 14 28.32 23.33 -41.87
C ALA A 14 27.57 22.18 -41.16
N ALA A 15 28.20 21.48 -40.20
CA ALA A 15 27.54 20.47 -39.37
C ALA A 15 26.55 21.08 -38.37
N ALA A 16 26.81 22.31 -37.88
CA ALA A 16 25.85 23.07 -37.07
C ALA A 16 24.70 23.66 -37.89
N LEU A 17 24.92 23.95 -39.19
CA LEU A 17 23.91 24.49 -40.11
C LEU A 17 23.07 23.40 -40.82
N SER A 18 23.35 22.11 -40.62
CA SER A 18 22.59 20.99 -41.20
C SER A 18 21.77 20.18 -40.19
N ARG A 19 21.72 20.59 -38.91
CA ARG A 19 20.88 19.93 -37.90
C ARG A 19 19.45 20.41 -38.07
N ARG A 20 18.56 19.49 -38.45
CA ARG A 20 17.12 19.75 -38.45
C ARG A 20 16.72 19.90 -36.97
N GLN A 21 16.35 21.10 -36.55
CA GLN A 21 15.84 21.32 -35.19
C GLN A 21 14.62 20.42 -34.98
N ARG A 22 14.66 19.61 -33.93
CA ARG A 22 13.61 18.67 -33.56
C ARG A 22 13.28 18.89 -32.10
N TYR A 23 12.00 19.03 -31.80
CA TYR A 23 11.55 19.26 -30.44
C TYR A 23 10.65 18.13 -29.97
N VAL A 24 10.65 17.91 -28.65
CA VAL A 24 9.68 17.06 -27.98
C VAL A 24 9.10 17.78 -26.77
N VAL A 25 7.99 17.28 -26.24
CA VAL A 25 7.38 17.83 -25.02
C VAL A 25 7.19 16.75 -23.95
N GLY A 26 7.78 16.99 -22.79
CA GLY A 26 7.46 16.26 -21.56
C GLY A 26 6.38 17.01 -20.78
N ILE A 27 5.35 16.29 -20.35
CA ILE A 27 4.17 16.86 -19.67
C ILE A 27 3.96 16.14 -18.34
N ASP A 28 3.73 16.89 -17.27
CA ASP A 28 3.45 16.43 -15.92
C ASP A 28 2.05 16.92 -15.51
N VAL A 29 1.07 16.02 -15.54
CA VAL A 29 -0.30 16.23 -15.04
C VAL A 29 -0.32 15.89 -13.55
N GLY A 30 0.19 16.84 -12.76
CA GLY A 30 0.33 16.71 -11.32
C GLY A 30 -0.98 16.98 -10.56
N THR A 31 -0.93 16.93 -9.23
CA THR A 31 -2.13 17.14 -8.40
C THR A 31 -2.59 18.60 -8.38
N GLU A 32 -1.69 19.58 -8.30
CA GLU A 32 -2.06 21.00 -8.17
C GLU A 32 -1.90 21.79 -9.47
N SER A 33 -1.17 21.23 -10.43
CA SER A 33 -0.78 21.93 -11.65
C SER A 33 -0.40 20.95 -12.74
N LEU A 34 -0.75 21.30 -13.98
CA LEU A 34 -0.17 20.75 -15.18
C LEU A 34 1.09 21.54 -15.53
N ARG A 35 2.17 20.85 -15.91
CA ARG A 35 3.44 21.46 -16.35
C ARG A 35 3.85 20.85 -17.67
N ALA A 36 4.39 21.66 -18.57
CA ALA A 36 4.89 21.18 -19.86
C ALA A 36 6.24 21.82 -20.17
N SER A 37 7.20 21.01 -20.63
CA SER A 37 8.53 21.45 -21.06
C SER A 37 8.79 21.06 -22.50
N LEU A 38 9.06 22.06 -23.34
CA LEU A 38 9.60 21.91 -24.68
C LEU A 38 11.11 21.68 -24.59
N VAL A 39 11.59 20.61 -25.23
CA VAL A 39 12.97 20.14 -25.13
C VAL A 39 13.53 19.89 -26.52
N ASP A 40 14.78 20.26 -26.76
CA ASP A 40 15.51 19.86 -27.98
C ASP A 40 15.76 18.34 -27.94
N ALA A 41 15.32 17.64 -28.98
CA ALA A 41 15.33 16.18 -29.01
C ALA A 41 16.74 15.58 -29.10
N GLU A 42 17.74 16.35 -29.54
CA GLU A 42 19.11 15.85 -29.74
C GLU A 42 20.02 16.08 -28.54
N ASP A 43 19.95 17.25 -27.90
CA ASP A 43 20.82 17.57 -26.76
C ASP A 43 20.10 17.60 -25.40
N GLY A 44 18.77 17.46 -25.40
CA GLY A 44 17.97 17.41 -24.18
C GLY A 44 17.83 18.78 -23.47
N SER A 45 18.22 19.87 -24.11
CA SER A 45 18.12 21.21 -23.53
C SER A 45 16.67 21.68 -23.46
N VAL A 46 16.30 22.26 -22.31
CA VAL A 46 14.96 22.83 -22.11
C VAL A 46 14.88 24.17 -22.81
N VAL A 47 13.95 24.30 -23.76
CA VAL A 47 13.72 25.50 -24.58
C VAL A 47 12.71 26.42 -23.91
N ALA A 48 11.61 25.85 -23.41
CA ALA A 48 10.53 26.58 -22.75
C ALA A 48 9.80 25.68 -21.77
N THR A 49 9.29 26.26 -20.68
CA THR A 49 8.43 25.58 -19.72
C THR A 49 7.22 26.43 -19.44
N SER A 50 6.06 25.80 -19.25
CA SER A 50 4.83 26.44 -18.78
C SER A 50 4.17 25.62 -17.68
N SER A 51 3.30 26.26 -16.92
CA SER A 51 2.46 25.59 -15.94
C SER A 51 1.09 26.25 -15.88
N GLU A 52 0.05 25.43 -15.77
CA GLU A 52 -1.31 25.86 -15.46
C GLU A 52 -1.77 25.18 -14.17
N SER A 53 -2.38 25.95 -13.27
CA SER A 53 -3.06 25.39 -12.10
C SER A 53 -4.45 24.87 -12.48
N HIS A 54 -4.90 23.83 -11.79
CA HIS A 54 -6.28 23.34 -11.87
C HIS A 54 -6.83 23.09 -10.46
N GLU A 55 -8.15 23.13 -10.31
CA GLU A 55 -8.80 23.03 -9.01
C GLU A 55 -8.85 21.57 -8.54
N THR A 56 -8.57 21.35 -7.25
CA THR A 56 -8.88 20.09 -6.55
C THR A 56 -10.07 20.31 -5.63
N LYS A 57 -11.11 19.48 -5.79
CA LYS A 57 -12.31 19.54 -4.97
C LYS A 57 -12.20 18.52 -3.84
N TYR A 58 -12.67 18.93 -2.67
CA TYR A 58 -12.71 18.10 -1.46
C TYR A 58 -14.15 18.00 -0.94
N PRO A 59 -15.02 17.17 -1.56
CA PRO A 59 -16.45 17.14 -1.22
C PRO A 59 -16.72 16.74 0.24
N ALA A 60 -15.86 15.89 0.81
CA ALA A 60 -15.92 15.45 2.20
C ALA A 60 -14.52 15.01 2.68
N ALA A 61 -14.38 14.74 3.98
CA ALA A 61 -13.14 14.21 4.52
C ALA A 61 -12.76 12.89 3.84
N GLY A 62 -11.53 12.81 3.32
CA GLY A 62 -11.03 11.64 2.58
C GLY A 62 -11.53 11.53 1.14
N LEU A 63 -12.40 12.42 0.66
CA LEU A 63 -12.85 12.47 -0.73
C LEU A 63 -12.11 13.58 -1.47
N VAL A 64 -11.49 13.23 -2.61
CA VAL A 64 -10.68 14.13 -3.42
C VAL A 64 -10.99 13.89 -4.90
N GLU A 65 -11.42 14.94 -5.59
CA GLU A 65 -11.90 14.86 -6.96
C GLU A 65 -11.34 16.00 -7.82
N GLN A 66 -11.16 15.74 -9.11
CA GLN A 66 -10.83 16.74 -10.12
C GLN A 66 -11.68 16.56 -11.37
N ASP A 67 -11.92 17.63 -12.10
CA ASP A 67 -12.60 17.58 -13.39
C ASP A 67 -11.56 17.33 -14.50
N PRO A 68 -11.61 16.22 -15.26
CA PRO A 68 -10.68 15.98 -16.35
C PRO A 68 -10.70 17.06 -17.45
N ALA A 69 -11.82 17.80 -17.60
CA ALA A 69 -11.90 18.92 -18.52
C ALA A 69 -10.90 20.04 -18.18
N ASP A 70 -10.65 20.28 -16.89
CA ASP A 70 -9.69 21.30 -16.44
C ASP A 70 -8.27 20.93 -16.87
N TRP A 71 -7.91 19.64 -16.83
CA TRP A 71 -6.61 19.17 -17.32
C TRP A 71 -6.48 19.36 -18.82
N TRP A 72 -7.54 19.07 -19.59
CA TRP A 72 -7.54 19.24 -21.04
C TRP A 72 -7.38 20.71 -21.43
N GLU A 73 -8.13 21.62 -20.80
CA GLU A 73 -8.00 23.05 -21.05
C GLU A 73 -6.63 23.60 -20.62
N GLY A 74 -6.15 23.19 -19.45
CA GLY A 74 -4.82 23.54 -18.96
C GLY A 74 -3.71 23.05 -19.89
N LEU A 75 -3.83 21.83 -20.42
CA LEU A 75 -2.91 21.29 -21.41
C LEU A 75 -2.85 22.15 -22.66
N GLY A 76 -4.01 22.52 -23.23
CA GLY A 76 -4.07 23.38 -24.41
C GLY A 76 -3.41 24.74 -24.17
N ALA A 77 -3.66 25.36 -23.01
CA ALA A 77 -3.06 26.64 -22.64
C ALA A 77 -1.53 26.54 -22.49
N ALA A 78 -1.04 25.53 -21.75
CA ALA A 78 0.38 25.26 -21.55
C ALA A 78 1.11 25.05 -22.88
N MET A 79 0.56 24.18 -23.74
CA MET A 79 1.15 23.84 -25.03
C MET A 79 1.24 25.05 -25.95
N ARG A 80 0.16 25.83 -26.10
CA ARG A 80 0.16 27.05 -26.91
C ARG A 80 1.21 28.07 -26.44
N ARG A 81 1.48 28.16 -25.13
CA ARG A 81 2.52 29.05 -24.59
C ARG A 81 3.93 28.58 -24.96
N ILE A 82 4.23 27.31 -24.80
CA ILE A 82 5.60 26.80 -25.03
C ILE A 82 5.95 26.71 -26.52
N VAL A 83 4.97 26.52 -27.41
CA VAL A 83 5.22 26.44 -28.87
C VAL A 83 5.16 27.79 -29.58
N ALA A 84 4.67 28.87 -28.93
CA ALA A 84 4.47 30.17 -29.57
C ALA A 84 5.76 30.78 -30.20
N GLY A 85 6.94 30.37 -29.71
CA GLY A 85 8.23 30.87 -30.18
C GLY A 85 8.93 29.99 -31.23
N ILE A 86 8.32 28.88 -31.65
CA ILE A 86 8.91 27.92 -32.60
C ILE A 86 7.93 27.56 -33.72
N ASP A 87 8.44 26.92 -34.77
CA ASP A 87 7.58 26.20 -35.71
C ASP A 87 7.04 24.93 -35.04
N ALA A 88 5.77 24.94 -34.65
CA ALA A 88 5.08 23.83 -34.00
C ALA A 88 5.10 22.52 -34.81
N SER A 89 5.37 22.58 -36.12
CA SER A 89 5.54 21.38 -36.95
C SER A 89 6.83 20.59 -36.66
N LEU A 90 7.79 21.21 -35.96
CA LEU A 90 9.04 20.61 -35.52
C LEU A 90 8.91 19.79 -34.22
N VAL A 91 7.74 19.81 -33.58
CA VAL A 91 7.47 18.95 -32.41
C VAL A 91 7.12 17.54 -32.91
N GLU A 92 8.00 16.59 -32.65
CA GLU A 92 7.88 15.21 -33.16
C GLU A 92 7.15 14.27 -32.18
N ALA A 93 7.25 14.54 -30.87
CA ALA A 93 6.62 13.69 -29.87
C ALA A 93 6.20 14.44 -28.60
N VAL A 94 5.14 13.93 -27.96
CA VAL A 94 4.70 14.35 -26.63
C VAL A 94 4.54 13.15 -25.71
N CYS A 95 4.89 13.30 -24.43
CA CYS A 95 4.73 12.24 -23.43
C CYS A 95 4.13 12.79 -22.14
N PHE A 96 3.17 12.05 -21.57
CA PHE A 96 2.46 12.41 -20.36
C PHE A 96 2.93 11.56 -19.18
N ALA A 97 3.39 12.23 -18.13
CA ALA A 97 3.43 11.68 -16.78
C ALA A 97 2.22 12.21 -16.02
N CYS A 98 1.50 11.33 -15.32
CA CYS A 98 0.30 11.70 -14.57
C CYS A 98 0.40 11.20 -13.13
N THR A 99 -0.42 11.73 -12.22
CA THR A 99 -0.64 11.10 -10.92
C THR A 99 -1.06 9.63 -11.09
N SER A 100 -0.51 8.71 -10.30
CA SER A 100 -0.91 7.29 -10.31
C SER A 100 -2.34 7.11 -9.77
N CYS A 101 -3.08 6.10 -10.22
CA CYS A 101 -4.36 5.71 -9.61
C CYS A 101 -5.46 6.78 -9.56
N THR A 102 -5.40 7.78 -10.45
CA THR A 102 -6.50 8.73 -10.64
C THR A 102 -7.50 8.12 -11.63
N VAL A 103 -8.62 7.59 -11.11
CA VAL A 103 -9.55 6.72 -11.84
C VAL A 103 -10.70 7.50 -12.46
N ILE A 104 -11.02 7.17 -13.71
CA ILE A 104 -12.04 7.82 -14.53
C ILE A 104 -12.97 6.76 -15.13
N ALA A 105 -14.26 6.97 -15.02
CA ALA A 105 -15.29 6.21 -15.72
C ALA A 105 -15.85 7.07 -16.86
N CYS A 106 -15.76 6.59 -18.10
CA CYS A 106 -16.18 7.31 -19.31
C CYS A 106 -17.28 6.56 -20.06
N ASP A 107 -18.11 7.32 -20.75
CA ASP A 107 -19.05 6.80 -21.74
C ASP A 107 -18.35 6.33 -23.04
N GLY A 108 -19.13 5.86 -24.02
CA GLY A 108 -18.60 5.41 -25.31
C GLY A 108 -17.98 6.49 -26.19
N ARG A 109 -18.18 7.78 -25.86
CA ARG A 109 -17.52 8.92 -26.53
C ARG A 109 -16.23 9.32 -25.81
N GLY A 110 -15.94 8.70 -24.67
CA GLY A 110 -14.81 9.00 -23.81
C GLY A 110 -15.00 10.23 -22.93
N GLU A 111 -16.24 10.68 -22.78
CA GLU A 111 -16.56 11.77 -21.86
C GLU A 111 -16.70 11.22 -20.43
N PRO A 112 -16.04 11.84 -19.43
CA PRO A 112 -16.16 11.41 -18.04
C PRO A 112 -17.61 11.49 -17.54
N LEU A 113 -18.09 10.40 -16.92
CA LEU A 113 -19.45 10.31 -16.35
C LEU A 113 -19.56 10.95 -14.96
N ARG A 114 -18.41 11.28 -14.36
CA ARG A 114 -18.25 11.94 -13.07
C ARG A 114 -16.83 12.53 -12.95
N PRO A 115 -16.55 13.41 -11.97
CA PRO A 115 -15.19 13.86 -11.68
C PRO A 115 -14.23 12.68 -11.45
N ALA A 116 -12.96 12.81 -11.82
CA ALA A 116 -11.96 11.78 -11.56
C ALA A 116 -11.79 11.54 -10.06
N ILE A 117 -11.68 10.28 -9.63
CA ILE A 117 -11.32 9.93 -8.25
C ILE A 117 -9.80 10.05 -8.11
N MET A 118 -9.33 11.09 -7.43
CA MET A 118 -7.90 11.38 -7.32
C MET A 118 -7.14 10.31 -6.54
N TRP A 119 -5.86 10.15 -6.85
CA TRP A 119 -4.96 9.20 -6.20
C TRP A 119 -5.05 9.18 -4.67
N CYS A 120 -5.10 10.34 -4.01
CA CYS A 120 -5.14 10.49 -2.55
C CYS A 120 -6.55 10.37 -1.94
N ASP A 121 -7.55 10.00 -2.74
CA ASP A 121 -8.90 9.70 -2.27
C ASP A 121 -8.95 8.36 -1.53
N ALA A 122 -9.57 8.36 -0.35
CA ALA A 122 -9.65 7.22 0.55
C ALA A 122 -11.07 6.63 0.65
N ARG A 123 -12.00 6.95 -0.27
CA ARG A 123 -13.40 6.47 -0.17
C ARG A 123 -13.55 4.95 -0.22
N ALA A 124 -12.60 4.26 -0.86
CA ALA A 124 -12.65 2.83 -1.13
C ALA A 124 -11.93 1.97 -0.05
N VAL A 125 -11.91 2.41 1.21
CA VAL A 125 -11.29 1.65 2.32
C VAL A 125 -11.91 0.26 2.46
N ARG A 126 -13.25 0.18 2.42
CA ARG A 126 -13.96 -1.10 2.56
C ARG A 126 -13.62 -2.06 1.41
N GLU A 127 -13.52 -1.53 0.21
CA GLU A 127 -13.16 -2.30 -0.98
C GLU A 127 -11.71 -2.80 -0.91
N ALA A 128 -10.79 -2.01 -0.35
CA ALA A 128 -9.43 -2.45 -0.11
C ALA A 128 -9.33 -3.55 0.96
N GLU A 129 -10.11 -3.44 2.05
CA GLU A 129 -10.24 -4.49 3.06
C GLU A 129 -10.81 -5.78 2.44
N ASP A 130 -11.84 -5.65 1.59
CA ASP A 130 -12.44 -6.79 0.88
C ASP A 130 -11.48 -7.44 -0.10
N MET A 131 -10.63 -6.69 -0.82
CA MET A 131 -9.59 -7.26 -1.69
C MET A 131 -8.66 -8.18 -0.91
N MET A 132 -8.25 -7.78 0.30
CA MET A 132 -7.40 -8.61 1.15
C MET A 132 -8.16 -9.77 1.79
N ARG A 133 -9.40 -9.55 2.22
CA ARG A 133 -10.21 -10.54 2.94
C ARG A 133 -10.74 -11.64 2.01
N LEU A 134 -11.28 -11.26 0.85
CA LEU A 134 -11.89 -12.17 -0.11
C LEU A 134 -10.87 -12.71 -1.11
N GLY A 135 -9.89 -11.90 -1.50
CA GLY A 135 -8.78 -12.30 -2.37
C GLY A 135 -7.60 -12.95 -1.64
N GLY A 136 -7.68 -13.11 -0.32
CA GLY A 136 -6.57 -13.62 0.50
C GLY A 136 -6.00 -14.94 -0.03
N GLY A 137 -4.69 -14.96 -0.28
CA GLY A 137 -4.00 -16.10 -0.88
C GLY A 137 -3.93 -16.10 -2.41
N ASP A 138 -4.55 -15.13 -3.08
CA ASP A 138 -4.41 -14.95 -4.53
C ASP A 138 -2.96 -14.56 -4.90
N PRO A 139 -2.35 -15.20 -5.91
CA PRO A 139 -0.99 -14.89 -6.35
C PRO A 139 -0.78 -13.42 -6.75
N ALA A 140 -1.81 -12.74 -7.25
CA ALA A 140 -1.73 -11.34 -7.67
C ALA A 140 -1.47 -10.41 -6.48
N LEU A 141 -1.93 -10.77 -5.27
CA LEU A 141 -1.67 -10.02 -4.05
C LEU A 141 -0.23 -10.17 -3.52
N ARG A 142 0.60 -11.05 -4.11
CA ARG A 142 2.01 -11.22 -3.69
C ARG A 142 2.78 -9.90 -3.71
N VAL A 143 2.43 -8.98 -4.61
CA VAL A 143 3.04 -7.64 -4.70
C VAL A 143 2.66 -6.72 -3.54
N ASN A 144 1.72 -7.11 -2.68
CA ASN A 144 1.34 -6.43 -1.44
C ASN A 144 2.01 -7.10 -0.24
N CYS A 145 3.29 -6.81 -0.06
CA CYS A 145 4.06 -7.30 1.08
C CYS A 145 4.02 -8.84 1.23
N GLY A 146 4.15 -9.57 0.11
CA GLY A 146 4.06 -11.02 0.08
C GLY A 146 2.64 -11.58 0.28
N GLY A 147 1.60 -10.81 -0.11
CA GLY A 147 0.19 -11.20 0.06
C GLY A 147 -0.37 -10.97 1.45
N ARG A 148 0.35 -10.22 2.30
CA ARG A 148 -0.01 -9.98 3.71
C ARG A 148 -0.18 -8.51 4.05
N GLY A 149 0.33 -7.61 3.21
CA GLY A 149 0.23 -6.17 3.41
C GLY A 149 -1.13 -5.66 2.93
N PRO A 150 -1.56 -4.48 3.40
CA PRO A 150 -2.81 -3.92 2.93
C PRO A 150 -2.75 -3.65 1.42
N VAL A 151 -3.89 -3.85 0.76
CA VAL A 151 -4.20 -3.17 -0.51
C VAL A 151 -4.58 -1.72 -0.16
N SER A 152 -4.15 -0.76 -0.97
CA SER A 152 -4.50 0.64 -0.73
C SER A 152 -5.87 0.97 -1.33
N ALA A 153 -6.69 1.70 -0.58
CA ALA A 153 -7.96 2.28 -1.05
C ALA A 153 -7.77 3.21 -2.26
N GLU A 154 -6.54 3.72 -2.42
CA GLU A 154 -6.15 4.64 -3.48
C GLU A 154 -6.10 3.98 -4.86
N TRP A 155 -6.06 2.65 -4.95
CA TRP A 155 -5.73 1.95 -6.19
C TRP A 155 -6.93 1.65 -7.10
N MET A 156 -6.63 1.37 -8.39
CA MET A 156 -7.62 1.17 -9.46
C MET A 156 -8.71 0.18 -9.07
N LEU A 157 -8.34 -1.04 -8.63
CA LEU A 157 -9.32 -2.09 -8.36
C LEU A 157 -10.31 -1.70 -7.26
N CYS A 158 -9.82 -1.04 -6.20
CA CYS A 158 -10.65 -0.59 -5.08
C CYS A 158 -11.62 0.51 -5.51
N LYS A 159 -11.14 1.49 -6.28
CA LYS A 159 -11.97 2.59 -6.80
C LYS A 159 -13.00 2.11 -7.81
N ALA A 160 -12.62 1.19 -8.70
CA ALA A 160 -13.54 0.58 -9.64
C ALA A 160 -14.64 -0.22 -8.91
N LEU A 161 -14.27 -1.01 -7.90
CA LEU A 161 -15.23 -1.74 -7.07
C LEU A 161 -16.17 -0.79 -6.31
N TRP A 162 -15.65 0.34 -5.83
CA TRP A 162 -16.46 1.36 -5.17
C TRP A 162 -17.48 1.97 -6.13
N ILE A 163 -17.07 2.32 -7.36
CA ILE A 163 -18.01 2.83 -8.39
C ILE A 163 -19.09 1.78 -8.69
N LYS A 164 -18.70 0.50 -8.86
CA LYS A 164 -19.66 -0.60 -9.08
C LYS A 164 -20.71 -0.71 -7.97
N ARG A 165 -20.28 -0.61 -6.71
CA ARG A 165 -21.15 -0.80 -5.53
C ARG A 165 -22.02 0.41 -5.20
N TYR A 166 -21.47 1.61 -5.27
CA TYR A 166 -22.12 2.82 -4.75
C TYR A 166 -22.67 3.74 -5.85
N GLU A 167 -22.20 3.60 -7.09
CA GLU A 167 -22.66 4.38 -8.23
C GLU A 167 -23.04 3.47 -9.42
N PRO A 168 -23.99 2.53 -9.26
CA PRO A 168 -24.28 1.51 -10.26
C PRO A 168 -24.71 2.09 -11.62
N ARG A 169 -25.38 3.25 -11.63
CA ARG A 169 -25.73 3.95 -12.89
C ARG A 169 -24.51 4.42 -13.67
N VAL A 170 -23.48 4.93 -12.95
CA VAL A 170 -22.20 5.31 -13.57
C VAL A 170 -21.50 4.06 -14.08
N TRP A 171 -21.48 2.99 -13.28
CA TRP A 171 -20.87 1.72 -13.67
C TRP A 171 -21.52 1.12 -14.93
N GLU A 172 -22.86 1.09 -15.00
CA GLU A 172 -23.62 0.58 -16.14
C GLU A 172 -23.38 1.42 -17.40
N ALA A 173 -23.39 2.75 -17.28
CA ALA A 173 -23.15 3.67 -18.40
C ALA A 173 -21.68 3.71 -18.85
N ALA A 174 -20.73 3.34 -17.98
CA ALA A 174 -19.31 3.37 -18.28
C ALA A 174 -18.97 2.31 -19.34
N GLU A 175 -18.53 2.76 -20.51
CA GLU A 175 -17.92 1.89 -21.50
C GLU A 175 -16.42 1.69 -21.18
N ARG A 176 -15.78 2.69 -20.57
CA ARG A 176 -14.38 2.64 -20.17
C ARG A 176 -14.18 3.01 -18.71
N VAL A 177 -13.34 2.26 -18.01
CA VAL A 177 -12.75 2.61 -16.71
C VAL A 177 -11.25 2.61 -16.88
N CYS A 178 -10.59 3.73 -16.59
CA CYS A 178 -9.17 3.93 -16.91
C CYS A 178 -8.52 4.91 -15.94
N GLU A 179 -7.22 5.16 -16.08
CA GLU A 179 -6.53 6.21 -15.34
C GLU A 179 -6.35 7.50 -16.16
N ALA A 180 -6.04 8.61 -15.48
CA ALA A 180 -5.84 9.93 -16.08
C ALA A 180 -4.94 9.93 -17.32
N GLN A 181 -3.84 9.17 -17.29
CA GLN A 181 -2.94 9.03 -18.43
C GLN A 181 -3.61 8.40 -19.65
N ASP A 182 -4.38 7.33 -19.44
CA ASP A 182 -5.08 6.61 -20.51
C ASP A 182 -6.12 7.53 -21.17
N TRP A 183 -6.82 8.33 -20.35
CA TRP A 183 -7.79 9.31 -20.83
C TRP A 183 -7.15 10.45 -21.63
N VAL A 184 -6.07 11.06 -21.13
CA VAL A 184 -5.39 12.14 -21.87
C VAL A 184 -4.79 11.61 -23.18
N ASN A 185 -4.24 10.39 -23.17
CA ASN A 185 -3.80 9.70 -24.38
C ASN A 185 -4.96 9.49 -25.36
N PHE A 186 -6.13 9.07 -24.88
CA PHE A 186 -7.34 8.93 -25.70
C PHE A 186 -7.79 10.28 -26.28
N LYS A 187 -7.87 11.35 -25.48
CA LYS A 187 -8.23 12.69 -25.99
C LYS A 187 -7.27 13.18 -27.07
N CYS A 188 -5.98 12.83 -26.97
CA CYS A 188 -4.99 13.18 -27.97
C CYS A 188 -5.06 12.33 -29.25
N THR A 189 -5.33 11.02 -29.13
CA THR A 189 -5.12 10.05 -30.23
C THR A 189 -6.38 9.34 -30.73
N GLY A 190 -7.50 9.44 -30.00
CA GLY A 190 -8.70 8.64 -30.21
C GLY A 190 -8.53 7.15 -29.88
N ARG A 191 -7.40 6.73 -29.29
CA ARG A 191 -7.08 5.33 -28.99
C ARG A 191 -7.10 5.07 -27.49
N TRP A 192 -7.85 4.05 -27.08
CA TRP A 192 -7.81 3.55 -25.71
C TRP A 192 -6.65 2.60 -25.51
N VAL A 193 -5.67 3.02 -24.70
CA VAL A 193 -4.47 2.25 -24.39
C VAL A 193 -4.13 2.43 -22.91
N ALA A 194 -3.98 1.32 -22.19
CA ALA A 194 -3.51 1.30 -20.81
C ALA A 194 -1.98 1.39 -20.74
N GLY A 195 -1.45 2.04 -19.69
CA GLY A 195 -0.01 2.06 -19.42
C GLY A 195 0.49 0.78 -18.74
N GLY A 196 1.45 0.09 -19.38
CA GLY A 196 2.07 -1.13 -18.85
C GLY A 196 2.61 -1.00 -17.42
N CYS A 197 3.21 0.15 -17.10
CA CYS A 197 3.70 0.43 -15.76
C CYS A 197 2.57 0.56 -14.72
N ASN A 198 1.45 1.22 -15.06
CA ASN A 198 0.33 1.43 -14.14
C ASN A 198 -0.42 0.12 -13.88
N VAL A 199 -0.69 -0.67 -14.93
CA VAL A 199 -1.37 -1.95 -14.78
C VAL A 199 -0.56 -2.93 -13.93
N ALA A 200 0.77 -2.94 -14.07
CA ALA A 200 1.66 -3.79 -13.29
C ALA A 200 1.69 -3.41 -11.80
N THR A 201 1.78 -2.11 -11.50
CA THR A 201 2.08 -1.62 -10.15
C THR A 201 0.85 -1.50 -9.26
N ARG A 202 -0.30 -1.18 -9.84
CA ARG A 202 -1.49 -0.73 -9.08
C ARG A 202 -2.81 -1.37 -9.51
N TRP A 203 -2.80 -2.19 -10.56
CA TRP A 203 -3.97 -2.96 -10.99
C TRP A 203 -3.80 -4.47 -10.75
N HIS A 204 -2.68 -4.86 -10.12
CA HIS A 204 -2.32 -6.25 -9.82
C HIS A 204 -2.17 -7.15 -11.05
N CYS A 205 -1.93 -6.57 -12.23
CA CYS A 205 -1.68 -7.33 -13.45
C CYS A 205 -0.21 -7.78 -13.55
N ASP A 206 0.04 -8.84 -14.31
CA ASP A 206 1.37 -9.12 -14.83
C ASP A 206 1.68 -8.16 -15.98
N GLY A 207 2.58 -7.20 -15.76
CA GLY A 207 2.89 -6.15 -16.73
C GLY A 207 3.51 -6.65 -18.03
N VAL A 208 4.24 -7.77 -17.99
CA VAL A 208 4.83 -8.38 -19.20
C VAL A 208 3.71 -8.96 -20.06
N ALA A 209 2.85 -9.80 -19.46
CA ALA A 209 1.71 -10.39 -20.16
C ALA A 209 0.71 -9.33 -20.64
N ALA A 210 0.52 -8.24 -19.88
CA ALA A 210 -0.34 -7.14 -20.30
C ALA A 210 0.13 -6.48 -21.60
N VAL A 211 1.44 -6.28 -21.78
CA VAL A 211 1.96 -5.67 -23.01
C VAL A 211 2.04 -6.66 -24.17
N GLU A 212 2.26 -7.95 -23.91
CA GLU A 212 2.53 -8.96 -24.94
C GLU A 212 1.30 -9.72 -25.44
N LYS A 213 0.21 -9.77 -24.66
CA LYS A 213 -0.91 -10.67 -24.91
C LYS A 213 -2.25 -9.93 -24.94
N ILE A 214 -3.17 -10.46 -25.73
CA ILE A 214 -4.59 -10.12 -25.71
C ILE A 214 -5.37 -11.37 -25.31
N GLU A 215 -6.27 -11.23 -24.35
CA GLU A 215 -7.15 -12.25 -23.81
C GLU A 215 -8.57 -11.70 -23.77
N ASP A 216 -9.54 -12.41 -24.36
CA ASP A 216 -10.94 -11.99 -24.38
C ASP A 216 -11.16 -10.55 -24.92
N GLY A 217 -10.35 -10.12 -25.89
CA GLY A 217 -10.45 -8.79 -26.52
C GLY A 217 -9.84 -7.63 -25.72
N VAL A 218 -9.16 -7.92 -24.60
CA VAL A 218 -8.49 -6.95 -23.72
C VAL A 218 -7.06 -7.42 -23.44
N PHE A 219 -6.16 -6.55 -22.98
CA PHE A 219 -4.80 -6.96 -22.60
C PHE A 219 -4.76 -8.13 -21.60
N GLY A 220 -3.74 -8.97 -21.72
CA GLY A 220 -3.56 -10.18 -20.90
C GLY A 220 -3.00 -9.90 -19.50
N GLY A 221 -2.70 -10.95 -18.74
CA GLY A 221 -2.06 -10.82 -17.42
C GLY A 221 -2.96 -10.24 -16.31
N ARG A 222 -4.27 -10.14 -16.56
CA ARG A 222 -5.25 -9.62 -15.59
C ARG A 222 -5.44 -10.61 -14.43
N PRO A 223 -5.62 -10.16 -13.18
CA PRO A 223 -5.76 -11.03 -12.02
C PRO A 223 -7.19 -11.60 -11.91
N ARG A 224 -7.57 -12.51 -12.84
CA ARG A 224 -8.95 -13.01 -12.99
C ARG A 224 -9.53 -13.61 -11.72
N SER A 225 -8.76 -14.42 -10.99
CA SER A 225 -9.19 -15.04 -9.73
C SER A 225 -9.45 -14.00 -8.64
N LEU A 226 -8.62 -12.97 -8.53
CA LEU A 226 -8.82 -11.85 -7.61
C LEU A 226 -10.08 -11.05 -7.98
N LEU A 227 -10.26 -10.74 -9.27
CA LEU A 227 -11.46 -10.05 -9.76
C LEU A 227 -12.74 -10.85 -9.50
N HIS A 228 -12.70 -12.18 -9.69
CA HIS A 228 -13.82 -13.06 -9.37
C HIS A 228 -14.12 -13.07 -7.86
N ALA A 229 -13.09 -13.15 -7.00
CA ALA A 229 -13.25 -13.21 -5.55
C ALA A 229 -14.01 -12.02 -4.95
N VAL A 230 -13.94 -10.85 -5.61
CA VAL A 230 -14.57 -9.60 -5.17
C VAL A 230 -15.75 -9.16 -6.04
N ASP A 231 -16.21 -10.02 -6.95
CA ASP A 231 -17.26 -9.71 -7.94
C ASP A 231 -16.93 -8.44 -8.75
N LEU A 232 -15.85 -8.48 -9.54
CA LEU A 232 -15.39 -7.37 -10.39
C LEU A 232 -14.91 -7.84 -11.77
N GLU A 233 -15.34 -9.02 -12.22
CA GLU A 233 -14.91 -9.59 -13.51
C GLU A 233 -15.38 -8.75 -14.72
N ASP A 234 -16.50 -8.04 -14.57
CA ASP A 234 -17.07 -7.12 -15.55
C ASP A 234 -16.26 -5.82 -15.74
N LEU A 235 -15.24 -5.59 -14.90
CA LEU A 235 -14.24 -4.54 -15.14
C LEU A 235 -13.35 -4.87 -16.33
N GLY A 236 -13.06 -6.15 -16.59
CA GLY A 236 -12.16 -6.57 -17.65
C GLY A 236 -12.52 -5.95 -19.01
N PRO A 237 -13.76 -6.13 -19.51
CA PRO A 237 -14.24 -5.50 -20.75
C PRO A 237 -14.33 -3.97 -20.71
N LYS A 238 -14.35 -3.35 -19.53
CA LYS A 238 -14.38 -1.89 -19.35
C LYS A 238 -12.98 -1.27 -19.33
N TRP A 239 -11.91 -2.04 -19.14
CA TRP A 239 -10.55 -1.50 -19.28
C TRP A 239 -10.21 -1.13 -20.73
N PRO A 240 -9.19 -0.29 -20.96
CA PRO A 240 -8.64 -0.10 -22.30
C PRO A 240 -8.29 -1.45 -22.94
N PRO A 241 -8.65 -1.69 -24.21
CA PRO A 241 -8.49 -3.00 -24.85
C PRO A 241 -7.03 -3.37 -25.14
N ALA A 242 -6.15 -2.38 -25.24
CA ALA A 242 -4.72 -2.57 -25.46
C ALA A 242 -3.91 -2.01 -24.29
N CYS A 243 -2.70 -2.52 -24.11
CA CYS A 243 -1.73 -2.02 -23.15
C CYS A 243 -0.37 -1.90 -23.84
N VAL A 244 0.36 -0.81 -23.60
CA VAL A 244 1.69 -0.60 -24.18
C VAL A 244 2.71 -0.21 -23.12
N ALA A 245 3.97 -0.57 -23.39
CA ALA A 245 5.09 -0.24 -22.52
C ALA A 245 5.32 1.27 -22.43
N MET A 246 5.83 1.74 -21.29
CA MET A 246 6.36 3.10 -21.18
C MET A 246 7.47 3.33 -22.24
N GLY A 247 7.39 4.44 -22.97
CA GLY A 247 8.25 4.78 -24.10
C GLY A 247 7.74 4.28 -25.46
N ALA A 248 6.69 3.46 -25.51
CA ALA A 248 6.13 2.99 -26.78
C ALA A 248 5.18 4.04 -27.41
N PRO A 249 5.09 4.12 -28.74
CA PRO A 249 4.09 4.94 -29.43
C PRO A 249 2.66 4.52 -29.12
N VAL A 250 1.84 5.46 -28.64
CA VAL A 250 0.39 5.28 -28.46
C VAL A 250 -0.33 5.52 -29.79
N GLY A 251 0.04 6.58 -30.51
CA GLY A 251 -0.63 6.97 -31.75
C GLY A 251 -0.28 8.40 -32.16
N ARG A 252 -0.81 8.84 -33.30
CA ARG A 252 -0.68 10.22 -33.77
C ARG A 252 -1.85 11.06 -33.24
N LEU A 253 -1.65 12.37 -33.23
CA LEU A 253 -2.68 13.31 -32.78
C LEU A 253 -3.91 13.32 -33.72
N THR A 254 -5.11 13.40 -33.14
CA THR A 254 -6.33 13.69 -33.89
C THR A 254 -6.33 15.14 -34.41
N PRO A 255 -7.12 15.47 -35.45
CA PRO A 255 -7.27 16.85 -35.91
C PRO A 255 -7.65 17.83 -34.79
N GLU A 256 -8.56 17.42 -33.91
CA GLU A 256 -9.04 18.21 -32.77
C GLU A 256 -7.92 18.46 -31.76
N ALA A 257 -7.16 17.41 -31.40
CA ALA A 257 -6.03 17.54 -30.49
C ALA A 257 -4.93 18.45 -31.07
N ARG A 258 -4.63 18.33 -32.38
CA ARG A 258 -3.64 19.20 -33.04
C ARG A 258 -4.02 20.67 -32.95
N ALA A 259 -5.28 21.00 -33.24
CA ALA A 259 -5.78 22.36 -33.13
C ALA A 259 -5.68 22.87 -31.68
N HIS A 260 -6.07 22.02 -30.71
CA HIS A 260 -6.04 22.38 -29.28
C HIS A 260 -4.62 22.64 -28.76
N LEU A 261 -3.64 21.82 -29.16
CA LEU A 261 -2.25 21.85 -28.67
C LEU A 261 -1.35 22.86 -29.41
N GLY A 262 -1.93 23.82 -30.13
CA GLY A 262 -1.17 24.89 -30.79
C GLY A 262 -0.71 24.60 -32.21
N GLY A 263 -1.40 23.69 -32.92
CA GLY A 263 -1.16 23.45 -34.35
C GLY A 263 -0.03 22.46 -34.63
N LEU A 264 0.20 21.50 -33.73
CA LEU A 264 1.23 20.46 -33.89
C LEU A 264 1.07 19.67 -35.21
N SER A 265 2.18 19.11 -35.69
CA SER A 265 2.22 18.30 -36.91
C SER A 265 1.28 17.09 -36.85
N ALA A 266 0.77 16.67 -38.00
CA ALA A 266 0.06 15.38 -38.15
C ALA A 266 0.98 14.21 -37.77
N GLU A 267 2.28 14.42 -37.91
CA GLU A 267 3.28 13.42 -37.67
C GLU A 267 3.64 13.30 -36.18
N CYS A 268 3.23 14.25 -35.34
CA CYS A 268 3.53 14.23 -33.91
C CYS A 268 2.94 12.98 -33.25
N VAL A 269 3.79 12.23 -32.56
CA VAL A 269 3.44 10.97 -31.89
C VAL A 269 3.20 11.23 -30.40
N VAL A 270 2.12 10.67 -29.87
CA VAL A 270 1.92 10.55 -28.42
C VAL A 270 2.62 9.28 -27.95
N VAL A 271 3.49 9.43 -26.95
CA VAL A 271 4.31 8.36 -26.38
C VAL A 271 3.79 8.00 -24.99
N GLN A 272 3.71 6.71 -24.70
CA GLN A 272 3.21 6.23 -23.42
C GLN A 272 4.17 6.61 -22.29
N GLY A 273 3.71 7.40 -21.32
CA GLY A 273 4.45 7.64 -20.08
C GLY A 273 4.04 6.68 -18.97
N GLY A 274 3.92 7.19 -17.74
CA GLY A 274 3.46 6.44 -16.58
C GLY A 274 3.10 7.35 -15.42
N ALA A 275 2.92 6.75 -14.25
CA ALA A 275 2.88 7.51 -13.01
C ALA A 275 4.13 8.39 -12.86
N ASP A 276 3.94 9.64 -12.44
CA ASP A 276 4.96 10.66 -12.21
C ASP A 276 6.24 10.15 -11.53
N ALA A 277 6.13 9.45 -10.40
CA ALA A 277 7.26 8.90 -9.67
C ALA A 277 8.04 7.83 -10.46
N PHE A 278 7.35 7.04 -11.29
CA PHE A 278 7.97 5.99 -12.09
C PHE A 278 8.63 6.56 -13.35
N VAL A 279 8.06 7.62 -13.93
CA VAL A 279 8.71 8.40 -14.99
C VAL A 279 9.97 9.09 -14.47
N ALA A 280 9.93 9.62 -13.25
CA ALA A 280 11.12 10.15 -12.58
C ALA A 280 12.20 9.06 -12.34
N LEU A 281 11.80 7.82 -12.03
CA LEU A 281 12.73 6.70 -11.94
C LEU A 281 13.41 6.42 -13.29
N VAL A 282 12.69 6.46 -14.41
CA VAL A 282 13.31 6.31 -15.74
C VAL A 282 14.32 7.42 -16.01
N ALA A 283 14.00 8.66 -15.65
CA ALA A 283 14.95 9.77 -15.74
C ALA A 283 16.19 9.57 -14.86
N ALA A 284 16.06 8.89 -13.72
CA ALA A 284 17.14 8.68 -12.76
C ALA A 284 18.01 7.45 -13.08
N ALA A 285 17.38 6.33 -13.45
CA ALA A 285 18.00 4.99 -13.52
C ALA A 285 17.38 4.13 -14.66
N PRO A 286 17.63 4.47 -15.93
CA PRO A 286 16.98 3.89 -17.10
C PRO A 286 17.41 2.45 -17.37
N GLU A 287 18.59 2.04 -16.89
CA GLU A 287 19.12 0.67 -17.00
C GLU A 287 18.85 -0.18 -15.75
N GLY A 288 18.05 0.33 -14.82
CA GLY A 288 17.95 -0.22 -13.48
C GLY A 288 18.85 0.53 -12.49
N GLY A 289 18.48 0.44 -11.21
CA GLY A 289 19.10 1.18 -10.13
C GLY A 289 18.04 1.58 -9.11
N GLY A 290 18.22 2.73 -8.47
CA GLY A 290 17.31 3.18 -7.42
C GLY A 290 17.28 4.69 -7.29
N VAL A 291 16.11 5.19 -6.92
CA VAL A 291 15.88 6.60 -6.63
C VAL A 291 15.13 6.74 -5.31
N VAL A 292 15.52 7.73 -4.51
CA VAL A 292 14.73 8.20 -3.37
C VAL A 292 14.13 9.54 -3.77
N VAL A 293 12.81 9.53 -3.96
CA VAL A 293 12.03 10.76 -4.19
C VAL A 293 11.67 11.35 -2.84
N THR A 294 12.17 12.55 -2.57
CA THR A 294 12.06 13.19 -1.24
C THR A 294 11.10 14.37 -1.28
N GLY A 295 10.21 14.47 -0.29
CA GLY A 295 9.19 15.51 -0.21
C GLY A 295 8.57 15.56 1.18
N SER A 296 7.25 15.71 1.26
CA SER A 296 6.50 15.47 2.51
C SER A 296 6.75 14.06 3.04
N SER A 297 6.79 13.09 2.13
CA SER A 297 7.19 11.69 2.32
C SER A 297 8.49 11.36 1.58
N HIS A 298 9.06 10.19 1.84
CA HIS A 298 10.06 9.58 0.95
C HIS A 298 9.45 8.36 0.25
N LEU A 299 9.75 8.22 -1.04
CA LEU A 299 9.44 7.03 -1.82
C LEU A 299 10.77 6.44 -2.31
N HIS A 300 11.05 5.20 -1.93
CA HIS A 300 12.24 4.47 -2.30
C HIS A 300 11.86 3.53 -3.44
N LEU A 301 12.34 3.82 -4.64
CA LEU A 301 12.10 3.00 -5.81
C LEU A 301 13.39 2.32 -6.21
N ALA A 302 13.29 1.05 -6.60
CA ALA A 302 14.38 0.35 -7.23
C ALA A 302 13.84 -0.45 -8.42
N SER A 303 14.64 -0.51 -9.49
CA SER A 303 14.36 -1.34 -10.65
C SER A 303 15.60 -2.12 -11.07
N GLN A 304 15.39 -3.25 -11.72
CA GLN A 304 16.45 -4.07 -12.31
C GLN A 304 15.95 -4.74 -13.58
N ASP A 305 16.87 -5.27 -14.36
CA ASP A 305 16.54 -6.13 -15.50
C ASP A 305 15.85 -7.43 -15.04
N LEU A 306 14.78 -7.82 -15.75
CA LEU A 306 14.03 -9.04 -15.48
C LEU A 306 14.90 -10.31 -15.56
N ARG A 307 15.95 -10.31 -16.39
CA ARG A 307 16.87 -11.46 -16.54
C ARG A 307 17.62 -11.80 -15.26
N HIS A 308 17.74 -10.86 -14.33
CA HIS A 308 18.39 -11.03 -13.04
C HIS A 308 17.39 -11.13 -11.88
N SER A 309 16.09 -11.24 -12.18
CA SER A 309 15.03 -11.20 -11.16
C SER A 309 14.89 -12.49 -10.37
N SER A 310 14.50 -12.34 -9.11
CA SER A 310 13.93 -13.40 -8.28
C SER A 310 12.46 -13.09 -8.04
N GLU A 311 11.60 -14.11 -7.90
CA GLU A 311 10.20 -13.91 -7.50
C GLU A 311 10.00 -13.69 -5.99
N SER A 312 11.06 -13.28 -5.29
CA SER A 312 11.05 -13.00 -3.85
C SER A 312 10.18 -11.79 -3.55
N SER A 313 9.44 -11.85 -2.44
CA SER A 313 8.65 -10.73 -1.91
C SER A 313 8.97 -10.56 -0.42
N SER A 314 8.85 -9.35 0.11
CA SER A 314 9.13 -9.05 1.51
C SER A 314 7.90 -8.50 2.22
N ARG A 315 7.82 -8.64 3.54
CA ARG A 315 6.65 -8.22 4.36
C ARG A 315 6.44 -6.70 4.48
N GLY A 316 7.29 -5.88 3.85
CA GLY A 316 7.26 -4.42 4.01
C GLY A 316 7.44 -3.60 2.74
N CYS A 317 7.64 -4.26 1.61
CA CYS A 317 7.80 -3.61 0.32
C CYS A 317 6.59 -3.93 -0.56
N TRP A 318 6.33 -3.05 -1.52
CA TRP A 318 5.46 -3.41 -2.62
C TRP A 318 6.27 -3.80 -3.86
N GLY A 319 5.68 -4.66 -4.68
CA GLY A 319 6.37 -5.41 -5.70
C GLY A 319 6.81 -6.80 -5.20
N PRO A 320 7.54 -7.57 -6.02
CA PRO A 320 8.14 -7.16 -7.29
C PRO A 320 7.11 -7.01 -8.42
N TYR A 321 7.11 -5.85 -9.07
CA TYR A 321 6.28 -5.54 -10.23
C TYR A 321 7.00 -5.88 -11.52
N ARG A 322 6.57 -6.93 -12.21
CA ARG A 322 7.15 -7.36 -13.48
C ARG A 322 6.65 -6.46 -14.61
N GLY A 323 7.53 -6.12 -15.55
CA GLY A 323 7.20 -5.24 -16.68
C GLY A 323 7.09 -3.75 -16.29
N ALA A 324 7.73 -3.35 -15.19
CA ALA A 324 7.73 -1.98 -14.68
C ALA A 324 9.14 -1.56 -14.19
N PRO A 325 9.50 -0.25 -14.28
CA PRO A 325 8.75 0.79 -15.00
C PRO A 325 8.79 0.58 -16.54
N LEU A 326 9.84 -0.07 -17.05
CA LEU A 326 9.97 -0.48 -18.45
C LEU A 326 9.64 -1.97 -18.61
N ALA A 327 9.18 -2.38 -19.79
CA ALA A 327 8.71 -3.75 -20.03
C ALA A 327 9.76 -4.85 -19.79
N HIS A 328 11.05 -4.55 -19.94
CA HIS A 328 12.16 -5.47 -19.68
C HIS A 328 12.67 -5.42 -18.22
N GLN A 329 12.00 -4.67 -17.35
CA GLN A 329 12.41 -4.43 -15.97
C GLN A 329 11.41 -4.99 -14.95
N MET A 330 11.92 -5.16 -13.74
CA MET A 330 11.16 -5.41 -12.54
C MET A 330 11.40 -4.27 -11.56
N MET A 331 10.35 -3.83 -10.86
CA MET A 331 10.43 -2.72 -9.91
C MET A 331 9.91 -3.14 -8.54
N ALA A 332 10.49 -2.59 -7.48
CA ALA A 332 9.96 -2.67 -6.13
C ALA A 332 10.00 -1.30 -5.47
N GLU A 333 9.15 -1.12 -4.46
CA GLU A 333 9.03 0.14 -3.74
C GLU A 333 8.94 -0.04 -2.24
N GLY A 334 9.51 0.94 -1.53
CA GLY A 334 9.33 1.17 -0.12
C GLY A 334 8.94 2.62 0.12
N GLY A 335 8.45 2.93 1.31
CA GLY A 335 8.05 4.30 1.63
C GLY A 335 8.17 4.67 3.11
N GLN A 336 8.38 5.96 3.34
CA GLN A 336 8.27 6.61 4.65
C GLN A 336 7.21 7.71 4.57
N SER A 337 6.17 7.63 5.40
CA SER A 337 5.00 8.51 5.30
C SER A 337 5.26 9.93 5.79
N SER A 338 6.11 10.11 6.80
CA SER A 338 6.39 11.41 7.40
C SER A 338 7.87 11.71 7.42
N THR A 339 8.30 12.58 6.50
CA THR A 339 9.70 12.99 6.37
C THR A 339 9.79 14.52 6.37
N GLY A 340 9.73 15.18 5.22
CA GLY A 340 9.63 16.64 5.16
C GLY A 340 8.39 17.20 5.88
N SER A 341 7.29 16.44 5.97
CA SER A 341 6.12 16.84 6.76
C SER A 341 6.43 16.90 8.26
N MET A 342 7.18 15.92 8.79
CA MET A 342 7.66 15.89 10.17
C MET A 342 8.64 17.03 10.45
N LEU A 343 9.58 17.27 9.53
CA LEU A 343 10.54 18.38 9.65
C LEU A 343 9.83 19.73 9.67
N ARG A 344 8.82 19.95 8.80
CA ARG A 344 7.99 21.16 8.82
C ARG A 344 7.16 21.29 10.10
N TRP A 345 6.68 20.17 10.65
CA TRP A 345 5.97 20.17 11.93
C TRP A 345 6.90 20.61 13.08
N ALA A 346 8.09 20.03 13.16
CA ALA A 346 9.08 20.37 14.19
C ALA A 346 9.59 21.81 14.04
N GLN A 347 9.79 22.30 12.81
CA GLN A 347 10.13 23.70 12.56
C GLN A 347 9.11 24.66 13.17
N ARG A 348 7.80 24.40 12.96
CA ARG A 348 6.72 25.21 13.56
C ARG A 348 6.72 25.09 15.07
N LEU A 349 6.93 23.89 15.60
CA LEU A 349 6.99 23.65 17.05
C LEU A 349 8.12 24.42 17.73
N PHE A 350 9.29 24.51 17.08
CA PHE A 350 10.44 25.24 17.60
C PHE A 350 10.41 26.76 17.32
N GLY A 351 9.46 27.24 16.50
CA GLY A 351 9.38 28.63 16.11
C GLY A 351 10.60 29.10 15.29
N ALA A 352 11.25 28.21 14.56
CA ALA A 352 12.44 28.53 13.76
C ALA A 352 12.08 29.25 12.46
N ALA A 353 12.86 30.26 12.08
CA ALA A 353 12.60 31.06 10.88
C ALA A 353 12.80 30.25 9.60
N SER A 354 13.71 29.27 9.62
CA SER A 354 13.99 28.42 8.47
C SER A 354 14.48 27.03 8.89
N LEU A 355 14.42 26.08 7.94
CA LEU A 355 15.06 24.76 8.13
C LEU A 355 16.59 24.88 8.20
N ALA A 356 17.18 25.85 7.49
CA ALA A 356 18.63 26.07 7.47
C ALA A 356 19.18 26.50 8.85
N GLU A 357 18.38 27.27 9.61
CA GLU A 357 18.71 27.63 11.00
C GLU A 357 18.82 26.37 11.88
N LEU A 358 17.83 25.49 11.80
CA LEU A 358 17.82 24.24 12.57
C LEU A 358 18.92 23.27 12.09
N ASP A 359 19.19 23.21 10.79
CA ASP A 359 20.28 22.42 10.23
C ASP A 359 21.64 22.91 10.74
N ALA A 360 21.86 24.22 10.84
CA ALA A 360 23.09 24.76 11.40
C ALA A 360 23.28 24.34 12.87
N GLU A 361 22.22 24.32 13.67
CA GLU A 361 22.30 23.86 15.06
C GLU A 361 22.52 22.36 15.19
N ALA A 362 21.86 21.55 14.35
CA ALA A 362 22.09 20.11 14.34
C ALA A 362 23.48 19.73 13.83
N ASN A 363 24.11 20.58 13.01
CA ASN A 363 25.46 20.35 12.53
C ASN A 363 26.51 20.39 13.67
N GLU A 364 26.26 21.18 14.71
CA GLU A 364 27.12 21.29 15.90
C GLU A 364 26.93 20.12 16.89
N VAL A 365 25.87 19.34 16.76
CA VAL A 365 25.58 18.17 17.61
C VAL A 365 26.26 16.93 17.04
N PRO A 366 26.91 16.05 17.84
CA PRO A 366 27.54 14.84 17.31
C PRO A 366 26.53 13.80 16.79
N VAL A 367 27.03 12.82 16.02
CA VAL A 367 26.24 11.65 15.56
C VAL A 367 25.59 10.94 16.75
N GLY A 368 24.32 10.61 16.61
CA GLY A 368 23.53 9.93 17.65
C GLY A 368 22.93 10.88 18.68
N ALA A 369 22.96 12.19 18.43
CA ALA A 369 22.31 13.25 19.20
C ALA A 369 22.50 13.12 20.73
N GLU A 370 23.70 12.72 21.15
CA GLU A 370 24.08 12.49 22.56
C GLU A 370 23.13 11.55 23.33
N GLY A 371 22.52 10.59 22.62
CA GLY A 371 21.61 9.59 23.18
C GLY A 371 20.14 9.87 22.92
N ALA A 372 19.77 11.04 22.42
CA ALA A 372 18.42 11.29 21.92
C ALA A 372 18.16 10.44 20.65
N CYS A 373 16.97 9.86 20.56
CA CYS A 373 16.56 9.04 19.42
C CYS A 373 15.11 9.34 19.06
N ALA A 374 14.74 9.25 17.79
CA ALA A 374 13.38 9.51 17.33
C ALA A 374 12.83 8.39 16.43
N LEU A 375 11.50 8.30 16.35
CA LEU A 375 10.75 7.56 15.34
C LEU A 375 10.01 8.53 14.43
N GLU A 376 10.14 8.33 13.13
CA GLU A 376 9.56 9.19 12.09
C GLU A 376 8.13 8.83 11.70
N THR A 377 7.51 7.85 12.33
CA THR A 377 6.19 7.27 11.97
C THR A 377 4.98 8.16 12.35
N PHE A 378 5.09 9.49 12.25
CA PHE A 378 4.04 10.45 12.67
C PHE A 378 2.70 10.27 11.94
N GLN A 379 2.70 9.72 10.73
CA GLN A 379 1.51 9.38 9.94
C GLN A 379 1.43 7.87 9.64
N GLY A 380 1.88 7.03 10.58
CA GLY A 380 1.98 5.59 10.39
C GLY A 380 3.28 5.15 9.68
N ALA A 381 3.51 3.84 9.69
CA ALA A 381 4.65 3.18 9.07
C ALA A 381 4.24 2.46 7.78
N ARG A 382 5.12 2.48 6.77
CA ARG A 382 4.93 1.80 5.48
C ARG A 382 5.98 0.69 5.30
N THR A 383 7.25 1.06 5.26
CA THR A 383 8.37 0.10 5.12
C THR A 383 9.32 0.26 6.32
N PRO A 384 9.86 -0.81 6.92
CA PRO A 384 9.77 -2.24 6.54
C PRO A 384 8.57 -3.00 7.14
N VAL A 385 7.75 -2.35 7.95
CA VAL A 385 6.52 -2.94 8.50
C VAL A 385 5.40 -1.94 8.31
N THR A 386 4.34 -2.36 7.63
CA THR A 386 3.16 -1.53 7.42
C THR A 386 2.30 -1.51 8.67
N ASP A 387 2.22 -0.36 9.34
CA ASP A 387 1.27 -0.13 10.43
C ASP A 387 0.71 1.31 10.35
N PRO A 388 -0.56 1.49 9.93
CA PRO A 388 -1.16 2.83 9.86
C PRO A 388 -1.34 3.49 11.24
N ARG A 389 -1.22 2.73 12.33
CA ARG A 389 -1.42 3.22 13.69
C ARG A 389 -0.11 3.62 14.38
N ALA A 390 1.05 3.22 13.85
CA ALA A 390 2.34 3.63 14.38
C ALA A 390 2.40 5.16 14.54
N ARG A 391 3.01 5.63 15.63
CA ARG A 391 3.19 7.06 15.89
C ARG A 391 4.65 7.39 16.21
N GLY A 392 5.01 8.62 15.87
CA GLY A 392 6.35 9.13 16.11
C GLY A 392 6.61 9.39 17.59
N ALA A 393 7.89 9.35 17.96
CA ALA A 393 8.35 9.56 19.33
C ALA A 393 9.73 10.21 19.33
N VAL A 394 10.06 10.90 20.42
CA VAL A 394 11.43 11.33 20.74
C VAL A 394 11.73 10.83 22.14
N VAL A 395 12.78 10.02 22.29
CA VAL A 395 13.17 9.38 23.54
C VAL A 395 14.62 9.70 23.91
N GLY A 396 14.99 9.44 25.16
CA GLY A 396 16.36 9.64 25.65
C GLY A 396 16.71 11.11 25.93
N LEU A 397 15.71 11.98 26.10
CA LEU A 397 15.97 13.39 26.38
C LEU A 397 16.53 13.61 27.80
N SER A 398 17.45 14.57 27.93
CA SER A 398 17.98 15.10 29.17
C SER A 398 17.88 16.63 29.16
N LEU A 399 18.03 17.28 30.32
CA LEU A 399 18.03 18.75 30.42
C LEU A 399 19.23 19.41 29.72
N ALA A 400 20.25 18.64 29.33
CA ALA A 400 21.38 19.14 28.54
C ALA A 400 21.02 19.32 27.06
N HIS A 401 19.98 18.64 26.57
CA HIS A 401 19.62 18.68 25.16
C HIS A 401 18.93 20.00 24.79
N ALA A 402 19.42 20.61 23.71
CA ALA A 402 18.84 21.79 23.08
C ALA A 402 18.00 21.42 21.84
N ARG A 403 17.33 22.40 21.23
CA ARG A 403 16.51 22.18 20.02
C ARG A 403 17.31 21.55 18.86
N GLY A 404 18.58 21.91 18.70
CA GLY A 404 19.49 21.28 17.73
C GLY A 404 19.66 19.77 17.92
N HIS A 405 19.61 19.26 19.16
CA HIS A 405 19.70 17.82 19.43
C HIS A 405 18.43 17.10 18.99
N VAL A 406 17.27 17.69 19.30
CA VAL A 406 15.98 17.13 18.86
C VAL A 406 15.88 17.18 17.34
N TRP A 407 16.30 18.28 16.70
CA TRP A 407 16.35 18.39 15.25
C TRP A 407 17.25 17.33 14.61
N ARG A 408 18.48 17.16 15.13
CA ARG A 408 19.40 16.10 14.71
C ARG A 408 18.73 14.72 14.83
N ALA A 409 18.14 14.39 15.98
CA ALA A 409 17.49 13.10 16.18
C ALA A 409 16.36 12.83 15.17
N LEU A 410 15.59 13.86 14.78
CA LEU A 410 14.55 13.75 13.75
C LEU A 410 15.13 13.52 12.35
N LEU A 411 16.21 14.23 11.99
CA LEU A 411 16.93 14.00 10.73
C LEU A 411 17.52 12.57 10.69
N GLU A 412 18.19 12.16 11.78
CA GLU A 412 18.76 10.81 11.91
C GLU A 412 17.67 9.74 11.78
N ALA A 413 16.51 9.90 12.42
CA ALA A 413 15.41 8.96 12.30
C ALA A 413 14.95 8.77 10.84
N ILE A 414 14.82 9.85 10.06
CA ILE A 414 14.45 9.74 8.64
C ILE A 414 15.52 8.97 7.86
N CYS A 415 16.80 9.29 8.05
CA CYS A 415 17.90 8.63 7.35
C CYS A 415 18.02 7.14 7.73
N LEU A 416 17.79 6.80 9.00
CA LEU A 416 17.78 5.42 9.50
C LEU A 416 16.54 4.65 9.02
N GLY A 417 15.38 5.29 8.89
CA GLY A 417 14.22 4.69 8.24
C GLY A 417 14.43 4.48 6.73
N THR A 418 15.20 5.35 6.06
CA THR A 418 15.67 5.10 4.69
C THR A 418 16.61 3.89 4.66
N ARG A 419 17.54 3.74 5.61
CA ARG A 419 18.35 2.52 5.74
C ARG A 419 17.49 1.26 5.85
N ALA A 420 16.50 1.28 6.74
CA ALA A 420 15.59 0.17 6.95
C ALA A 420 14.80 -0.17 5.67
N SER A 421 14.34 0.86 4.96
CA SER A 421 13.60 0.70 3.69
C SER A 421 14.46 0.13 2.58
N LEU A 422 15.68 0.66 2.38
CA LEU A 422 16.62 0.13 1.41
C LEU A 422 17.07 -1.30 1.77
N SER A 423 17.16 -1.63 3.06
CA SER A 423 17.46 -3.00 3.51
C SER A 423 16.33 -3.96 3.16
N ALA A 424 15.06 -3.58 3.41
CA ALA A 424 13.91 -4.42 3.07
C ALA A 424 13.74 -4.59 1.55
N LEU A 425 14.13 -3.59 0.76
CA LEU A 425 14.13 -3.69 -0.70
C LEU A 425 15.18 -4.68 -1.21
N ARG A 426 16.32 -4.85 -0.54
CA ARG A 426 17.35 -5.84 -0.93
C ARG A 426 16.84 -7.28 -0.94
N ASP A 427 15.81 -7.58 -0.15
CA ASP A 427 15.19 -8.92 -0.11
C ASP A 427 14.30 -9.19 -1.35
N VAL A 428 13.93 -8.14 -2.08
CA VAL A 428 13.03 -8.20 -3.25
C VAL A 428 13.80 -7.94 -4.55
N ILE A 429 14.75 -7.01 -4.51
CA ILE A 429 15.43 -6.50 -5.70
C ILE A 429 16.90 -6.18 -5.44
N SER A 430 17.73 -6.38 -6.46
CA SER A 430 19.15 -6.05 -6.42
C SER A 430 19.34 -4.54 -6.32
N MET A 431 19.92 -4.09 -5.21
CA MET A 431 20.14 -2.67 -5.00
C MET A 431 21.42 -2.17 -5.67
N PRO A 432 21.41 -0.96 -6.27
CA PRO A 432 22.60 -0.38 -6.87
C PRO A 432 23.63 0.07 -5.82
N ARG A 433 24.88 0.27 -6.28
CA ARG A 433 25.96 0.84 -5.44
C ARG A 433 25.69 2.28 -5.01
N ALA A 434 24.98 3.04 -5.85
CA ALA A 434 24.56 4.40 -5.57
C ALA A 434 23.07 4.57 -5.84
N VAL A 435 22.40 5.37 -5.02
CA VAL A 435 20.98 5.68 -5.14
C VAL A 435 20.84 7.16 -5.48
N ARG A 436 20.01 7.48 -6.48
CA ARG A 436 19.78 8.88 -6.85
C ARG A 436 18.79 9.52 -5.88
N PHE A 437 19.04 10.75 -5.46
CA PHE A 437 18.12 11.53 -4.63
C PHE A 437 17.57 12.69 -5.45
N CYS A 438 16.28 12.96 -5.30
CA CYS A 438 15.63 14.13 -5.87
C CYS A 438 14.59 14.71 -4.90
N GLY A 439 14.20 15.97 -5.11
CA GLY A 439 13.13 16.62 -4.35
C GLY A 439 13.61 17.42 -3.14
N GLY A 440 12.82 17.49 -2.08
CA GLY A 440 13.05 18.42 -0.96
C GLY A 440 14.39 18.25 -0.23
N ALA A 441 14.87 17.02 -0.06
CA ALA A 441 16.09 16.73 0.68
C ALA A 441 17.36 17.26 -0.01
N THR A 442 17.36 17.40 -1.34
CA THR A 442 18.54 17.90 -2.08
C THR A 442 18.86 19.37 -1.79
N LYS A 443 17.95 20.08 -1.10
CA LYS A 443 18.15 21.46 -0.65
C LYS A 443 18.99 21.59 0.63
N SER A 444 19.24 20.48 1.35
CA SER A 444 20.04 20.48 2.59
C SER A 444 21.29 19.62 2.41
N PRO A 445 22.49 20.23 2.30
CA PRO A 445 23.75 19.50 2.24
C PRO A 445 23.99 18.60 3.46
N LEU A 446 23.61 19.07 4.65
CA LEU A 446 23.68 18.29 5.89
C LEU A 446 22.81 17.04 5.75
N PHE A 447 21.57 17.19 5.30
CA PHE A 447 20.64 16.07 5.23
C PHE A 447 21.04 15.03 4.19
N LEU A 448 21.60 15.46 3.04
CA LEU A 448 22.19 14.55 2.06
C LEU A 448 23.40 13.79 2.64
N ARG A 449 24.28 14.49 3.36
CA ARG A 449 25.44 13.87 4.03
C ARG A 449 24.99 12.83 5.05
N MET A 450 24.05 13.18 5.92
CA MET A 450 23.49 12.28 6.93
C MET A 450 22.82 11.06 6.30
N HIS A 451 22.10 11.21 5.19
CA HIS A 451 21.55 10.06 4.47
C HIS A 451 22.64 9.12 3.97
N ALA A 452 23.69 9.65 3.33
CA ALA A 452 24.78 8.83 2.81
C ALA A 452 25.42 8.01 3.94
N ASP A 453 25.71 8.66 5.06
CA ASP A 453 26.37 8.05 6.22
C ASP A 453 25.47 7.07 6.97
N ALA A 454 24.25 7.48 7.32
CA ALA A 454 23.37 6.68 8.16
C ALA A 454 22.75 5.50 7.39
N ALA A 455 22.42 5.69 6.11
CA ALA A 455 21.97 4.60 5.24
C ALA A 455 23.11 3.78 4.64
N ASN A 456 24.36 4.24 4.83
CA ASN A 456 25.57 3.63 4.32
C ASN A 456 25.47 3.29 2.82
N VAL A 457 25.09 4.30 2.03
CA VAL A 457 24.89 4.19 0.58
C VAL A 457 25.46 5.43 -0.11
N SER A 458 26.04 5.24 -1.29
CA SER A 458 26.47 6.39 -2.09
C SER A 458 25.24 7.11 -2.65
N ILE A 459 25.23 8.43 -2.57
CA ILE A 459 24.12 9.25 -3.07
C ILE A 459 24.55 9.99 -4.32
N ALA A 460 23.71 9.92 -5.36
CA ALA A 460 23.81 10.76 -6.56
C ALA A 460 22.71 11.83 -6.53
N TYR A 461 23.00 13.09 -6.82
CA TYR A 461 21.97 14.14 -6.90
C TYR A 461 22.36 15.26 -7.88
N ASP A 462 21.38 16.08 -8.26
CA ASP A 462 21.56 17.21 -9.19
C ASP A 462 21.41 18.55 -8.46
N ASP A 463 22.29 19.53 -8.77
CA ASP A 463 22.32 20.85 -8.10
C ASP A 463 21.06 21.70 -8.37
N ASP A 464 20.44 21.53 -9.55
CA ASP A 464 19.41 22.45 -10.05
C ASP A 464 17.98 22.08 -9.62
N ASN A 465 17.80 21.11 -8.72
CA ASN A 465 16.49 20.52 -8.40
C ASN A 465 15.69 20.17 -9.68
N ALA A 466 16.37 19.57 -10.67
CA ALA A 466 15.76 19.24 -11.95
C ALA A 466 14.46 18.45 -11.73
N ASN A 467 13.38 18.88 -12.40
CA ASN A 467 12.11 18.16 -12.36
C ASN A 467 12.26 16.85 -13.14
N LEU A 468 12.61 15.77 -12.42
CA LEU A 468 12.82 14.44 -13.01
C LEU A 468 11.57 13.88 -13.69
N VAL A 469 10.37 14.33 -13.32
CA VAL A 469 9.12 13.91 -13.98
C VAL A 469 9.08 14.46 -15.41
N LEU A 470 9.28 15.78 -15.57
CA LEU A 470 9.33 16.42 -16.88
C LEU A 470 10.52 15.91 -17.71
N ALA A 471 11.68 15.73 -17.08
CA ALA A 471 12.85 15.18 -17.75
C ALA A 471 12.60 13.74 -18.22
N GLY A 472 11.98 12.89 -17.40
CA GLY A 472 11.64 11.53 -17.77
C GLY A 472 10.65 11.46 -18.93
N ALA A 473 9.60 12.29 -18.89
CA ALA A 473 8.64 12.38 -19.98
C ALA A 473 9.31 12.86 -21.28
N ALA A 474 10.19 13.87 -21.21
CA ALA A 474 10.96 14.33 -22.37
C ALA A 474 11.92 13.26 -22.90
N ILE A 475 12.61 12.51 -22.03
CA ILE A 475 13.48 11.40 -22.43
C ILE A 475 12.69 10.32 -23.18
N LEU A 476 11.50 9.95 -22.68
CA LEU A 476 10.63 8.98 -23.34
C LEU A 476 10.17 9.47 -24.72
N ALA A 477 9.77 10.75 -24.81
CA ALA A 477 9.37 11.37 -26.07
C ALA A 477 10.55 11.42 -27.07
N SER A 478 11.73 11.88 -26.63
CA SER A 478 12.94 11.95 -27.45
C SER A 478 13.37 10.57 -27.94
N ALA A 479 13.40 9.56 -27.08
CA ALA A 479 13.78 8.20 -27.48
C ALA A 479 12.88 7.66 -28.59
N SER A 480 11.56 7.92 -28.51
CA SER A 480 10.62 7.57 -29.56
C SER A 480 10.81 8.38 -30.84
N ALA A 481 11.08 9.69 -30.74
CA ALA A 481 11.24 10.58 -31.89
C ALA A 481 12.53 10.28 -32.66
N THR A 482 13.63 10.02 -31.96
CA THR A 482 14.94 9.75 -32.55
C THR A 482 15.17 8.27 -32.84
N ASN A 483 14.24 7.39 -32.44
CA ASN A 483 14.39 5.93 -32.47
C ASN A 483 15.68 5.46 -31.79
N ALA A 484 16.07 6.15 -30.72
CA ALA A 484 17.21 5.81 -29.87
C ALA A 484 16.74 5.01 -28.65
N SER A 485 17.66 4.37 -27.93
CA SER A 485 17.28 3.75 -26.66
C SER A 485 16.97 4.82 -25.60
N ILE A 486 16.08 4.49 -24.67
CA ILE A 486 15.77 5.33 -23.50
C ILE A 486 17.04 5.63 -22.69
N SER A 487 17.95 4.64 -22.56
CA SER A 487 19.22 4.82 -21.84
C SER A 487 20.13 5.84 -22.53
N GLU A 488 20.36 5.71 -23.84
CA GLU A 488 21.19 6.65 -24.61
C GLU A 488 20.64 8.08 -24.53
N THR A 489 19.32 8.22 -24.71
CA THR A 489 18.63 9.52 -24.63
C THR A 489 18.76 10.15 -23.24
N ALA A 490 18.60 9.33 -22.20
CA ALA A 490 18.79 9.77 -20.83
C ALA A 490 20.25 10.18 -20.55
N GLN A 491 21.24 9.57 -21.19
CA GLN A 491 22.65 9.93 -21.03
C GLN A 491 22.98 11.27 -21.73
N LEU A 492 22.39 11.53 -22.89
CA LEU A 492 22.56 12.81 -23.62
C LEU A 492 22.05 14.00 -22.81
N SER A 493 20.90 13.82 -22.15
CA SER A 493 20.25 14.85 -21.34
C SER A 493 20.86 15.02 -19.94
N ARG A 494 21.84 14.17 -19.55
CA ARG A 494 22.40 14.13 -18.19
C ARG A 494 23.61 15.04 -18.05
N ARG A 495 23.50 15.98 -17.12
CA ARG A 495 24.66 16.51 -16.41
C ARG A 495 25.21 15.43 -15.46
N SER A 496 26.52 15.40 -15.28
CA SER A 496 27.14 14.48 -14.30
C SER A 496 26.59 14.79 -12.90
N PRO A 497 25.95 13.82 -12.22
CA PRO A 497 25.42 14.08 -10.88
C PRO A 497 26.56 14.29 -9.90
N ARG A 498 26.29 15.05 -8.84
CA ARG A 498 27.18 15.07 -7.68
C ARG A 498 27.07 13.76 -6.93
N MET A 499 28.21 13.31 -6.41
CA MET A 499 28.32 12.07 -5.66
C MET A 499 28.71 12.37 -4.22
N ILE A 500 28.02 11.74 -3.27
CA ILE A 500 28.37 11.73 -1.85
C ILE A 500 28.58 10.28 -1.46
N ALA A 501 29.83 9.90 -1.19
CA ALA A 501 30.16 8.61 -0.62
C ALA A 501 29.99 8.62 0.91
N PRO A 502 29.54 7.51 1.53
CA PRO A 502 29.50 7.38 2.98
C PRO A 502 30.90 7.52 3.58
N ASP A 503 30.99 8.17 4.73
CA ASP A 503 32.19 8.26 5.56
C ASP A 503 32.21 7.01 6.42
N PRO A 504 33.24 6.16 6.30
CA PRO A 504 33.33 4.91 7.07
C PRO A 504 33.20 5.12 8.58
N ASP A 505 33.76 6.19 9.13
CA ASP A 505 33.74 6.44 10.57
C ASP A 505 32.36 6.92 11.03
N ALA A 506 31.71 7.76 10.24
CA ALA A 506 30.33 8.17 10.49
C ALA A 506 29.36 7.00 10.35
N ALA A 507 29.51 6.18 9.31
CA ALA A 507 28.69 5.00 9.08
C ALA A 507 28.82 3.97 10.21
N ALA A 508 30.02 3.78 10.76
CA ALA A 508 30.25 2.95 11.94
C ALA A 508 29.50 3.48 13.17
N ARG A 509 29.59 4.79 13.45
CA ARG A 509 28.80 5.42 14.54
C ARG A 509 27.30 5.27 14.33
N TYR A 510 26.81 5.49 13.10
CA TYR A 510 25.38 5.31 12.79
C TYR A 510 24.91 3.86 12.88
N ALA A 511 25.79 2.86 12.76
CA ALA A 511 25.41 1.47 13.01
C ALA A 511 24.92 1.28 14.45
N GLU A 512 25.57 1.90 15.43
CA GLU A 512 25.12 1.86 16.83
C GLU A 512 23.80 2.62 17.04
N VAL A 513 23.64 3.76 16.36
CA VAL A 513 22.39 4.53 16.41
C VAL A 513 21.23 3.74 15.76
N TYR A 514 21.50 3.04 14.66
CA TYR A 514 20.53 2.20 13.97
C TYR A 514 20.01 1.08 14.87
N GLU A 515 20.87 0.44 15.66
CA GLU A 515 20.47 -0.58 16.63
C GLU A 515 19.48 -0.04 17.68
N ARG A 516 19.66 1.20 18.14
CA ARG A 516 18.70 1.85 19.05
C ARG A 516 17.39 2.16 18.34
N TYR A 517 17.47 2.74 17.15
CA TYR A 517 16.31 3.08 16.31
C TYR A 517 15.46 1.83 16.00
N ALA A 518 16.08 0.72 15.58
CA ALA A 518 15.41 -0.52 15.22
C ALA A 518 14.66 -1.17 16.39
N ARG A 519 15.12 -0.96 17.63
CA ARG A 519 14.44 -1.44 18.85
C ARG A 519 13.32 -0.52 19.32
N LEU A 520 13.29 0.74 18.86
CA LEU A 520 12.39 1.75 19.39
C LEU A 520 10.93 1.49 18.98
N ALA A 521 10.67 1.16 17.70
CA ALA A 521 9.31 0.88 17.24
C ALA A 521 8.66 -0.32 17.96
N PRO A 522 9.30 -1.50 18.07
CA PRO A 522 8.76 -2.61 18.86
C PRO A 522 8.55 -2.25 20.34
N ALA A 523 9.45 -1.48 20.95
CA ALA A 523 9.34 -1.11 22.36
C ALA A 523 8.16 -0.15 22.64
N LEU A 524 7.82 0.71 21.69
CA LEU A 524 6.71 1.65 21.83
C LEU A 524 5.36 1.05 21.42
N ALA A 525 5.33 -0.03 20.64
CA ALA A 525 4.11 -0.69 20.22
C ALA A 525 3.21 -1.11 21.40
N ASP A 526 3.79 -1.45 22.56
CA ASP A 526 3.06 -1.80 23.78
C ASP A 526 2.41 -0.59 24.48
N LEU A 527 2.91 0.61 24.21
CA LEU A 527 2.42 1.88 24.76
C LEU A 527 1.44 2.59 23.83
N GLU A 528 1.44 2.22 22.55
CA GLU A 528 0.50 2.75 21.56
C GLU A 528 -0.94 2.28 21.89
N PRO A 529 -1.97 3.07 21.50
CA PRO A 529 -3.36 2.65 21.66
C PRO A 529 -3.56 1.25 21.06
N LYS A 530 -3.85 0.28 21.93
CA LYS A 530 -4.02 -1.13 21.55
C LYS A 530 -5.10 -1.28 20.47
N ARG A 531 -5.02 -2.37 19.70
CA ARG A 531 -6.07 -2.78 18.75
C ARG A 531 -7.43 -2.71 19.45
N GLY A 532 -8.43 -2.12 18.80
CA GLY A 532 -9.79 -2.13 19.33
C GLY A 532 -10.20 -3.57 19.65
N VAL A 533 -10.85 -3.80 20.79
CA VAL A 533 -11.24 -5.16 21.18
C VAL A 533 -12.36 -5.66 20.28
N THR A 534 -12.24 -6.91 19.86
CA THR A 534 -13.33 -7.63 19.23
C THR A 534 -14.11 -8.38 20.31
N ILE A 535 -15.42 -8.17 20.36
CA ILE A 535 -16.30 -9.00 21.18
C ILE A 535 -16.81 -10.13 20.30
N SER A 536 -16.60 -11.37 20.73
CA SER A 536 -17.14 -12.57 20.09
C SER A 536 -18.27 -13.09 20.97
N ALA A 537 -19.52 -12.97 20.52
CA ALA A 537 -20.67 -13.41 21.31
C ALA A 537 -20.82 -14.93 21.19
N SER A 538 -20.59 -15.68 22.27
CA SER A 538 -20.77 -17.14 22.28
C SER A 538 -22.26 -17.46 22.30
N VAL A 539 -22.78 -17.81 21.13
CA VAL A 539 -24.22 -18.03 20.91
C VAL A 539 -24.71 -19.35 21.51
N LEU A 540 -23.81 -20.17 22.06
CA LEU A 540 -24.18 -21.31 22.89
C LEU A 540 -25.01 -20.88 24.12
N ALA A 541 -24.77 -19.67 24.64
CA ALA A 541 -25.53 -19.11 25.75
C ALA A 541 -26.81 -18.37 25.32
N ALA A 542 -27.07 -18.22 24.01
CA ALA A 542 -28.26 -17.53 23.50
C ALA A 542 -29.54 -18.34 23.75
N ASP A 543 -30.70 -17.67 23.70
CA ASP A 543 -31.98 -18.36 23.80
C ASP A 543 -32.17 -19.26 22.56
N ALA A 544 -32.22 -20.58 22.78
CA ALA A 544 -32.37 -21.56 21.70
C ALA A 544 -33.65 -21.35 20.87
N GLY A 545 -34.73 -20.82 21.47
CA GLY A 545 -35.97 -20.48 20.78
C GLY A 545 -35.88 -19.20 19.94
N ALA A 546 -34.87 -18.36 20.18
CA ALA A 546 -34.69 -17.06 19.53
C ALA A 546 -33.28 -16.84 18.95
N LEU A 547 -32.53 -17.92 18.72
CA LEU A 547 -31.10 -17.88 18.33
C LEU A 547 -30.80 -16.91 17.19
N ARG A 548 -31.66 -16.85 16.16
CA ARG A 548 -31.52 -15.92 15.03
C ARG A 548 -31.54 -14.46 15.50
N ASP A 549 -32.50 -14.11 16.33
CA ASP A 549 -32.76 -12.73 16.75
C ASP A 549 -31.69 -12.26 17.76
N ASP A 550 -31.26 -13.16 18.64
CA ASP A 550 -30.17 -12.93 19.60
C ASP A 550 -28.82 -12.75 18.87
N ALA A 551 -28.53 -13.61 17.88
CA ALA A 551 -27.34 -13.47 17.05
C ALA A 551 -27.37 -12.18 16.23
N ALA A 552 -28.52 -11.80 15.67
CA ALA A 552 -28.68 -10.53 14.96
C ALA A 552 -28.42 -9.34 15.88
N ALA A 553 -28.96 -9.36 17.11
CA ALA A 553 -28.73 -8.30 18.09
C ALA A 553 -27.23 -8.12 18.43
N ALA A 554 -26.51 -9.22 18.61
CA ALA A 554 -25.07 -9.19 18.88
C ALA A 554 -24.28 -8.69 17.65
N HIS A 555 -24.63 -9.18 16.46
CA HIS A 555 -24.00 -8.78 15.20
C HIS A 555 -24.20 -7.29 14.88
N ASP A 556 -25.43 -6.78 15.06
CA ASP A 556 -25.76 -5.37 14.84
C ASP A 556 -25.03 -4.44 15.83
N ALA A 557 -24.69 -4.96 17.01
CA ALA A 557 -23.81 -4.28 17.97
C ALA A 557 -22.30 -4.41 17.60
N GLY A 558 -21.98 -5.04 16.48
CA GLY A 558 -20.65 -5.24 15.92
C GLY A 558 -19.88 -6.45 16.47
N ALA A 559 -20.54 -7.38 17.16
CA ALA A 559 -19.88 -8.58 17.68
C ALA A 559 -19.68 -9.62 16.56
N TRP A 560 -18.65 -10.46 16.72
CA TRP A 560 -18.56 -11.74 16.03
C TRP A 560 -19.54 -12.74 16.65
N LEU A 561 -19.85 -13.81 15.93
CA LEU A 561 -20.66 -14.92 16.43
C LEU A 561 -19.75 -16.11 16.68
N HIS A 562 -19.57 -16.48 17.96
CA HIS A 562 -18.74 -17.60 18.37
C HIS A 562 -19.60 -18.84 18.61
N LEU A 563 -19.24 -19.94 17.96
CA LEU A 563 -19.98 -21.20 17.97
C LEU A 563 -19.09 -22.34 18.42
N ASP A 564 -19.48 -22.99 19.51
CA ASP A 564 -18.90 -24.23 19.98
C ASP A 564 -19.52 -25.43 19.25
N VAL A 565 -18.68 -26.22 18.58
CA VAL A 565 -19.04 -27.44 17.84
C VAL A 565 -18.27 -28.64 18.42
N CYS A 566 -19.00 -29.60 18.98
CA CYS A 566 -18.49 -30.89 19.46
C CYS A 566 -19.02 -32.07 18.63
N ASP A 567 -18.27 -33.17 18.60
CA ASP A 567 -18.66 -34.42 17.93
C ASP A 567 -19.31 -35.48 18.86
N GLY A 568 -19.48 -35.15 20.14
CA GLY A 568 -20.11 -36.01 21.15
C GLY A 568 -19.27 -37.23 21.59
N SER A 569 -18.05 -37.40 21.08
CA SER A 569 -17.16 -38.52 21.40
C SER A 569 -16.17 -38.21 22.53
N SER A 570 -16.00 -36.93 22.87
CA SER A 570 -15.12 -36.43 23.92
C SER A 570 -15.87 -36.24 25.25
N VAL A 571 -15.20 -36.57 26.36
CA VAL A 571 -15.73 -36.47 27.74
C VAL A 571 -16.00 -35.01 28.17
N SER A 572 -15.61 -34.02 27.36
CA SER A 572 -15.82 -32.60 27.66
C SER A 572 -17.27 -32.15 27.46
N CYS A 573 -17.98 -32.51 26.38
CA CYS A 573 -19.30 -31.90 26.12
C CYS A 573 -20.42 -32.64 26.90
N GLY A 574 -20.56 -32.30 28.19
CA GLY A 574 -21.67 -32.73 29.03
C GLY A 574 -23.00 -32.15 28.55
N ALA A 575 -23.82 -33.00 27.91
CA ALA A 575 -25.20 -32.79 27.48
C ALA A 575 -25.43 -31.89 26.24
N LEU A 576 -25.78 -32.53 25.10
CA LEU A 576 -26.76 -32.12 24.05
C LEU A 576 -26.81 -30.68 23.50
N SER A 577 -25.92 -29.77 23.87
CA SER A 577 -25.92 -28.36 23.47
C SER A 577 -24.75 -28.04 22.52
N SER A 578 -24.53 -28.85 21.49
CA SER A 578 -23.58 -28.49 20.43
C SER A 578 -24.31 -27.86 19.27
N LEU A 579 -23.81 -26.73 18.78
CA LEU A 579 -24.19 -26.24 17.46
C LEU A 579 -23.44 -27.06 16.40
N GLY A 580 -23.92 -27.05 15.16
CA GLY A 580 -23.30 -27.81 14.08
C GLY A 580 -23.44 -27.11 12.73
N PRO A 581 -23.06 -27.76 11.61
CA PRO A 581 -23.12 -27.16 10.29
C PRO A 581 -24.50 -26.59 9.91
N ALA A 582 -25.59 -27.18 10.41
CA ALA A 582 -26.94 -26.67 10.19
C ALA A 582 -27.15 -25.28 10.82
N SER A 583 -26.66 -25.07 12.04
CA SER A 583 -26.73 -23.79 12.75
C SER A 583 -25.87 -22.74 12.08
N VAL A 584 -24.64 -23.11 11.67
CA VAL A 584 -23.73 -22.24 10.90
C VAL A 584 -24.42 -21.76 9.62
N ARG A 585 -25.03 -22.68 8.86
CA ARG A 585 -25.75 -22.36 7.62
C ARG A 585 -26.97 -21.47 7.87
N ALA A 586 -27.70 -21.74 8.94
CA ALA A 586 -28.87 -20.94 9.30
C ALA A 586 -28.47 -19.49 9.65
N LEU A 587 -27.40 -19.32 10.44
CA LEU A 587 -26.88 -18.00 10.81
C LEU A 587 -26.27 -17.28 9.61
N ARG A 588 -25.45 -17.95 8.79
CA ARG A 588 -24.87 -17.35 7.56
C ARG A 588 -25.96 -16.84 6.62
N ARG A 589 -27.04 -17.60 6.45
CA ARG A 589 -28.18 -17.18 5.63
C ARG A 589 -28.92 -15.98 6.22
N ALA A 590 -29.07 -15.93 7.54
CA ALA A 590 -29.75 -14.83 8.22
C ALA A 590 -28.89 -13.56 8.30
N LEU A 591 -27.56 -13.71 8.40
CA LEU A 591 -26.58 -12.66 8.61
C LEU A 591 -25.39 -12.87 7.64
N PRO A 592 -25.54 -12.47 6.37
CA PRO A 592 -24.54 -12.74 5.32
C PRO A 592 -23.15 -12.20 5.62
N ASP A 593 -23.07 -11.06 6.33
CA ASP A 593 -21.82 -10.34 6.61
C ASP A 593 -21.23 -10.65 8.00
N ALA A 594 -21.91 -11.49 8.81
CA ALA A 594 -21.42 -11.83 10.14
C ALA A 594 -20.12 -12.65 10.08
N VAL A 595 -19.15 -12.33 10.94
CA VAL A 595 -18.02 -13.22 11.18
C VAL A 595 -18.51 -14.36 12.05
N ILE A 596 -18.52 -15.57 11.50
CA ILE A 596 -18.92 -16.80 12.20
C ILE A 596 -17.64 -17.56 12.56
N ASP A 597 -17.29 -17.47 13.84
CA ASP A 597 -16.11 -18.06 14.44
C ASP A 597 -16.48 -19.40 15.08
N VAL A 598 -15.91 -20.51 14.58
CA VAL A 598 -16.26 -21.86 15.04
C VAL A 598 -15.12 -22.44 15.84
N HIS A 599 -15.34 -22.70 17.14
CA HIS A 599 -14.47 -23.55 17.95
C HIS A 599 -14.87 -25.01 17.78
N LEU A 600 -13.96 -25.81 17.21
CA LEU A 600 -14.17 -27.21 16.89
C LEU A 600 -13.48 -28.10 17.94
N ALA A 601 -14.28 -28.57 18.89
CA ALA A 601 -13.91 -29.54 19.93
C ALA A 601 -14.33 -30.96 19.52
N ALA A 602 -13.67 -31.51 18.50
CA ALA A 602 -13.92 -32.86 17.98
C ALA A 602 -12.70 -33.79 18.15
N SER A 603 -12.94 -35.09 18.28
CA SER A 603 -11.91 -36.15 18.31
C SER A 603 -11.20 -36.30 16.97
N ASP A 604 -11.93 -36.17 15.85
CA ASP A 604 -11.38 -36.05 14.49
C ASP A 604 -11.81 -34.74 13.85
N PRO A 605 -11.13 -33.62 14.16
CA PRO A 605 -11.52 -32.31 13.65
C PRO A 605 -11.41 -32.22 12.11
N SER A 606 -10.56 -33.04 11.47
CA SER A 606 -10.39 -33.01 10.01
C SER A 606 -11.66 -33.43 9.26
N ALA A 607 -12.45 -34.34 9.83
CA ALA A 607 -13.70 -34.82 9.23
C ALA A 607 -14.79 -33.72 9.13
N HIS A 608 -14.71 -32.68 9.96
CA HIS A 608 -15.76 -31.66 10.06
C HIS A 608 -15.47 -30.39 9.25
N VAL A 609 -14.20 -30.12 8.91
CA VAL A 609 -13.76 -28.88 8.23
C VAL A 609 -14.60 -28.55 7.00
N ALA A 610 -14.69 -29.49 6.05
CA ALA A 610 -15.40 -29.25 4.79
C ALA A 610 -16.88 -28.90 5.01
N SER A 611 -17.54 -29.58 5.96
CA SER A 611 -18.96 -29.35 6.24
C SER A 611 -19.23 -27.99 6.89
N LEU A 612 -18.34 -27.54 7.78
CA LEU A 612 -18.44 -26.26 8.47
C LEU A 612 -18.07 -25.09 7.56
N ALA A 613 -17.01 -25.23 6.78
CA ALA A 613 -16.61 -24.24 5.79
C ALA A 613 -17.71 -24.03 4.74
N THR A 614 -18.25 -25.13 4.18
CA THR A 614 -19.35 -25.06 3.21
C THR A 614 -20.64 -24.51 3.83
N ALA A 615 -20.85 -24.68 5.14
CA ALA A 615 -21.96 -24.06 5.84
C ALA A 615 -21.80 -22.54 6.01
N GLY A 616 -20.60 -21.99 5.79
CA GLY A 616 -20.32 -20.56 5.84
C GLY A 616 -19.59 -20.12 7.11
N ALA A 617 -18.80 -20.99 7.74
CA ALA A 617 -17.86 -20.57 8.78
C ALA A 617 -16.85 -19.56 8.20
N SER A 618 -16.56 -18.48 8.93
CA SER A 618 -15.49 -17.53 8.58
C SER A 618 -14.14 -17.99 9.09
N ARG A 619 -14.14 -18.63 10.27
CA ARG A 619 -12.97 -19.19 10.95
C ARG A 619 -13.31 -20.54 11.53
N ILE A 620 -12.34 -21.45 11.49
CA ILE A 620 -12.39 -22.73 12.21
C ILE A 620 -11.17 -22.81 13.13
N THR A 621 -11.41 -22.88 14.42
CA THR A 621 -10.41 -22.97 15.48
C THR A 621 -10.45 -24.38 16.04
N PHE A 622 -9.40 -25.18 15.85
CA PHE A 622 -9.37 -26.58 16.31
C PHE A 622 -8.67 -26.73 17.65
N GLN A 623 -9.10 -27.70 18.45
CA GLN A 623 -8.44 -28.04 19.72
C GLN A 623 -7.08 -28.71 19.48
N ARG A 624 -5.99 -28.15 20.02
CA ARG A 624 -4.63 -28.71 19.87
C ARG A 624 -4.53 -30.12 20.45
N GLU A 625 -5.16 -30.35 21.59
CA GLU A 625 -5.12 -31.59 22.36
C GLU A 625 -5.80 -32.76 21.65
N ALA A 626 -6.69 -32.49 20.68
CA ALA A 626 -7.30 -33.52 19.85
C ALA A 626 -6.31 -34.12 18.83
N LEU A 627 -5.14 -33.52 18.63
CA LEU A 627 -4.19 -33.92 17.59
C LEU A 627 -2.96 -34.62 18.17
N ALA A 628 -2.68 -35.81 17.64
CA ALA A 628 -1.59 -36.66 18.08
C ALA A 628 -0.18 -36.10 17.79
N SER A 629 -0.03 -35.11 16.90
CA SER A 629 1.28 -34.55 16.56
C SER A 629 1.20 -33.12 16.03
N GLU A 630 2.33 -32.41 16.10
CA GLU A 630 2.53 -31.10 15.48
C GLU A 630 2.29 -31.12 13.96
N LYS A 631 2.75 -32.18 13.28
CA LYS A 631 2.55 -32.34 11.83
C LYS A 631 1.06 -32.41 11.48
N ALA A 632 0.26 -33.10 12.30
CA ALA A 632 -1.19 -33.16 12.12
C ALA A 632 -1.83 -31.76 12.26
N ALA A 633 -1.37 -30.95 13.21
CA ALA A 633 -1.84 -29.58 13.39
C ALA A 633 -1.55 -28.69 12.18
N HIS A 634 -0.34 -28.77 11.60
CA HIS A 634 0.01 -28.04 10.39
C HIS A 634 -0.83 -28.48 9.18
N MET A 635 -1.06 -29.79 9.02
CA MET A 635 -1.89 -30.32 7.94
C MET A 635 -3.34 -29.87 8.07
N LEU A 636 -3.91 -29.90 9.27
CA LEU A 636 -5.27 -29.43 9.52
C LEU A 636 -5.41 -27.92 9.27
N ALA A 637 -4.46 -27.12 9.73
CA ALA A 637 -4.46 -25.68 9.45
C ALA A 637 -4.44 -25.39 7.94
N ARG A 638 -3.61 -26.10 7.16
CA ARG A 638 -3.62 -26.00 5.68
C ARG A 638 -4.95 -26.43 5.08
N HIS A 639 -5.55 -27.50 5.61
CA HIS A 639 -6.84 -28.01 5.15
C HIS A 639 -7.96 -26.96 5.37
N ILE A 640 -8.02 -26.33 6.55
CA ILE A 640 -8.97 -25.23 6.82
C ILE A 640 -8.78 -24.09 5.82
N ARG A 641 -7.54 -23.64 5.63
CA ARG A 641 -7.21 -22.54 4.70
C ARG A 641 -7.55 -22.86 3.25
N SER A 642 -7.47 -24.13 2.84
CA SER A 642 -7.84 -24.55 1.48
C SER A 642 -9.31 -24.31 1.14
N PHE A 643 -10.17 -24.13 2.16
CA PHE A 643 -11.56 -23.72 1.99
C PHE A 643 -11.80 -22.21 2.18
N GLY A 644 -10.74 -21.39 2.21
CA GLY A 644 -10.83 -19.93 2.36
C GLY A 644 -11.23 -19.47 3.78
N CYS A 645 -11.20 -20.35 4.78
CA CYS A 645 -11.43 -20.00 6.18
C CYS A 645 -10.13 -19.56 6.87
N ASP A 646 -10.24 -18.62 7.81
CA ASP A 646 -9.17 -18.38 8.81
C ASP A 646 -8.95 -19.67 9.62
N ALA A 647 -7.69 -20.00 9.91
CA ALA A 647 -7.33 -21.14 10.74
C ALA A 647 -6.93 -20.68 12.14
N GLY A 648 -7.63 -21.17 13.17
CA GLY A 648 -7.29 -20.95 14.57
C GLY A 648 -6.82 -22.23 15.26
N VAL A 649 -6.07 -22.08 16.35
CA VAL A 649 -5.76 -23.17 17.27
C VAL A 649 -6.17 -22.81 18.69
N CYS A 650 -6.87 -23.71 19.37
CA CYS A 650 -7.32 -23.56 20.75
C CYS A 650 -6.50 -24.46 21.68
N ILE A 651 -6.18 -23.95 22.87
CA ILE A 651 -5.58 -24.74 23.96
C ILE A 651 -6.33 -24.55 25.27
N SER A 652 -6.41 -25.63 26.05
CA SER A 652 -6.97 -25.67 27.39
C SER A 652 -6.14 -24.82 28.37
N PRO A 653 -6.69 -24.48 29.56
CA PRO A 653 -5.98 -23.65 30.53
C PRO A 653 -4.58 -24.20 30.88
N ASP A 654 -4.48 -25.51 31.06
CA ASP A 654 -3.28 -26.18 31.59
C ASP A 654 -2.30 -26.65 30.50
N THR A 655 -2.68 -26.52 29.21
CA THR A 655 -1.81 -26.85 28.07
C THR A 655 -0.77 -25.74 27.85
N PRO A 656 0.54 -26.04 27.81
CA PRO A 656 1.59 -25.04 27.63
C PRO A 656 1.50 -24.30 26.28
N ILE A 657 1.90 -23.03 26.24
CA ILE A 657 1.95 -22.26 24.99
C ILE A 657 3.00 -22.81 24.00
N ALA A 658 4.01 -23.53 24.50
CA ALA A 658 5.03 -24.20 23.68
C ALA A 658 4.42 -25.19 22.68
N ASP A 659 3.24 -25.74 22.97
CA ASP A 659 2.58 -26.74 22.11
C ASP A 659 1.95 -26.14 20.85
N VAL A 660 1.82 -24.80 20.79
CA VAL A 660 1.29 -24.05 19.65
C VAL A 660 2.32 -23.12 19.01
N GLU A 661 3.44 -22.83 19.69
CA GLU A 661 4.52 -21.96 19.19
C GLU A 661 5.06 -22.33 17.80
N PRO A 662 5.34 -23.62 17.50
CA PRO A 662 5.80 -24.01 16.17
C PRO A 662 4.76 -23.72 15.08
N LEU A 663 3.48 -23.98 15.39
CA LEU A 663 2.39 -23.77 14.46
C LEU A 663 2.14 -22.27 14.21
N VAL A 664 2.21 -21.43 15.24
CA VAL A 664 2.16 -19.97 15.11
C VAL A 664 3.33 -19.45 14.25
N SER A 665 4.54 -19.99 14.49
CA SER A 665 5.74 -19.60 13.75
C SER A 665 5.73 -20.02 12.27
N SER A 666 4.85 -20.98 11.90
CA SER A 666 4.68 -21.44 10.52
C SER A 666 3.82 -20.51 9.65
N ASP A 667 3.25 -19.44 10.23
CA ASP A 667 2.27 -18.54 9.62
C ASP A 667 0.99 -19.23 9.08
N LEU A 668 0.70 -20.47 9.49
CA LEU A 668 -0.52 -21.19 9.09
C LEU A 668 -1.74 -20.87 9.95
N VAL A 669 -1.53 -20.23 11.11
CA VAL A 669 -2.58 -19.92 12.08
C VAL A 669 -2.72 -18.41 12.23
N ASP A 670 -3.97 -17.94 12.15
CA ASP A 670 -4.33 -16.52 12.18
C ASP A 670 -4.77 -16.05 13.58
N LEU A 671 -4.99 -16.99 14.51
CA LEU A 671 -5.53 -16.79 15.85
C LEU A 671 -5.11 -17.93 16.81
N VAL A 672 -4.66 -17.59 18.02
CA VAL A 672 -4.62 -18.54 19.14
C VAL A 672 -5.75 -18.23 20.10
N ASP A 673 -6.55 -19.25 20.40
CA ASP A 673 -7.61 -19.21 21.40
C ASP A 673 -7.15 -19.88 22.70
N LEU A 674 -7.36 -19.19 23.81
CA LEU A 674 -7.03 -19.65 25.15
C LEU A 674 -8.31 -19.87 25.93
N LEU A 675 -8.62 -21.12 26.24
CA LEU A 675 -9.68 -21.41 27.18
C LEU A 675 -9.28 -20.92 28.58
N ALA A 676 -10.13 -20.09 29.16
CA ALA A 676 -10.03 -19.62 30.54
C ALA A 676 -10.85 -20.47 31.53
N VAL A 677 -11.52 -21.50 31.03
CA VAL A 677 -12.29 -22.49 31.80
C VAL A 677 -12.01 -23.89 31.27
N ASP A 678 -12.42 -24.93 31.98
CA ASP A 678 -12.26 -26.29 31.45
C ASP A 678 -13.19 -26.50 30.25
N PRO A 679 -12.75 -27.21 29.20
CA PRO A 679 -13.62 -27.56 28.09
C PRO A 679 -14.86 -28.29 28.57
N GLY A 680 -16.05 -27.90 28.11
CA GLY A 680 -17.23 -28.76 28.24
C GLY A 680 -18.51 -28.21 28.82
N ARG A 681 -18.47 -27.10 29.58
CA ARG A 681 -19.68 -26.50 30.15
C ARG A 681 -19.59 -24.98 30.27
N GLY A 682 -20.61 -24.26 29.80
CA GLY A 682 -20.73 -22.81 29.98
C GLY A 682 -20.97 -22.40 31.45
N GLY A 683 -20.62 -21.16 31.80
CA GLY A 683 -20.89 -20.57 33.12
C GLY A 683 -19.84 -20.86 34.21
N GLN A 684 -18.69 -21.41 33.84
CA GLN A 684 -17.56 -21.63 34.74
C GLN A 684 -16.81 -20.34 35.10
N THR A 685 -16.05 -20.38 36.19
CA THR A 685 -15.26 -19.23 36.68
C THR A 685 -13.94 -19.12 35.92
N PHE A 686 -13.63 -17.90 35.48
CA PHE A 686 -12.38 -17.56 34.81
C PHE A 686 -11.15 -17.96 35.63
N ARG A 687 -10.21 -18.69 35.04
CA ARG A 687 -8.95 -19.13 35.65
C ARG A 687 -7.85 -18.06 35.51
N PRO A 688 -7.39 -17.41 36.59
CA PRO A 688 -6.49 -16.25 36.49
C PRO A 688 -5.12 -16.52 35.86
N HIS A 689 -4.57 -17.74 35.97
CA HIS A 689 -3.25 -18.07 35.41
C HIS A 689 -3.20 -18.00 33.88
N VAL A 690 -4.36 -18.03 33.21
CA VAL A 690 -4.44 -17.87 31.75
C VAL A 690 -3.98 -16.46 31.33
N LEU A 691 -4.08 -15.46 32.21
CA LEU A 691 -3.54 -14.12 31.95
C LEU A 691 -2.02 -14.13 31.71
N ASP A 692 -1.29 -15.01 32.39
CA ASP A 692 0.16 -15.13 32.20
C ASP A 692 0.50 -15.74 30.85
N LYS A 693 -0.33 -16.68 30.36
CA LYS A 693 -0.21 -17.25 29.00
C LYS A 693 -0.45 -16.19 27.93
N ILE A 694 -1.45 -15.33 28.11
CA ILE A 694 -1.74 -14.21 27.19
C ILE A 694 -0.52 -13.29 27.09
N ARG A 695 0.05 -12.88 28.23
CA ARG A 695 1.24 -11.99 28.27
C ARG A 695 2.42 -12.64 27.57
N ALA A 696 2.67 -13.93 27.83
CA ALA A 696 3.76 -14.67 27.23
C ALA A 696 3.59 -14.80 25.70
N LEU A 697 2.39 -15.13 25.22
CA LEU A 697 2.10 -15.19 23.78
C LEU A 697 2.24 -13.82 23.11
N ARG A 698 1.72 -12.75 23.72
CA ARG A 698 1.83 -11.39 23.17
C ARG A 698 3.29 -10.94 23.05
N ALA A 699 4.09 -11.18 24.10
CA ALA A 699 5.51 -10.84 24.09
C ALA A 699 6.29 -11.60 23.01
N ARG A 700 5.95 -12.87 22.78
CA ARG A 700 6.59 -13.72 21.75
C ARG A 700 6.14 -13.39 20.34
N PHE A 701 4.85 -13.08 20.16
CA PHE A 701 4.22 -12.85 18.87
C PHE A 701 3.40 -11.54 18.87
N PRO A 702 4.04 -10.37 18.72
CA PRO A 702 3.38 -9.07 18.86
C PRO A 702 2.20 -8.86 17.89
N ALA A 703 2.22 -9.49 16.72
CA ALA A 703 1.18 -9.34 15.70
C ALA A 703 0.05 -10.38 15.79
N LEU A 704 0.24 -11.49 16.53
CA LEU A 704 -0.71 -12.60 16.63
C LEU A 704 -2.06 -12.12 17.20
N ARG A 705 -3.18 -12.60 16.64
CA ARG A 705 -4.47 -12.41 17.31
C ARG A 705 -4.60 -13.41 18.46
N ILE A 706 -4.99 -12.93 19.64
CA ILE A 706 -5.21 -13.77 20.82
C ILE A 706 -6.68 -13.65 21.23
N MET A 707 -7.38 -14.77 21.25
CA MET A 707 -8.73 -14.91 21.80
C MET A 707 -8.67 -15.51 23.19
N VAL A 708 -9.60 -15.08 24.05
CA VAL A 708 -9.85 -15.71 25.33
C VAL A 708 -11.31 -16.12 25.39
N ASP A 709 -11.54 -17.41 25.61
CA ASP A 709 -12.86 -18.00 25.70
C ASP A 709 -13.15 -18.58 27.08
N GLY A 710 -14.36 -18.30 27.59
CA GLY A 710 -14.82 -18.70 28.90
C GLY A 710 -14.68 -17.63 30.00
N GLY A 711 -15.74 -17.45 30.79
CA GLY A 711 -15.71 -16.61 31.99
C GLY A 711 -15.53 -15.09 31.77
N ILE A 712 -15.74 -14.60 30.55
CA ILE A 712 -15.62 -13.17 30.20
C ILE A 712 -16.80 -12.35 30.74
N ASN A 713 -16.48 -11.30 31.51
CA ASN A 713 -17.35 -10.23 31.97
C ASN A 713 -16.57 -8.90 31.97
N LEU A 714 -17.12 -7.81 32.52
CA LEU A 714 -16.43 -6.51 32.54
C LEU A 714 -15.04 -6.56 33.19
N HIS A 715 -14.90 -7.26 34.31
CA HIS A 715 -13.64 -7.34 35.06
C HIS A 715 -12.65 -8.29 34.37
N THR A 716 -13.08 -9.51 34.05
CA THR A 716 -12.20 -10.52 33.44
C THR A 716 -11.84 -10.17 32.00
N GLY A 717 -12.75 -9.55 31.25
CA GLY A 717 -12.49 -9.01 29.92
C GLY A 717 -11.46 -7.88 29.93
N GLN A 718 -11.57 -6.94 30.88
CA GLN A 718 -10.58 -5.89 31.07
C GLN A 718 -9.20 -6.48 31.45
N ALA A 719 -9.16 -7.48 32.33
CA ALA A 719 -7.93 -8.15 32.71
C ALA A 719 -7.27 -8.87 31.53
N ALA A 720 -8.04 -9.63 30.74
CA ALA A 720 -7.58 -10.33 29.55
C ALA A 720 -7.04 -9.36 28.47
N TYR A 721 -7.76 -8.28 28.20
CA TYR A 721 -7.32 -7.25 27.25
C TYR A 721 -6.03 -6.55 27.71
N ARG A 722 -5.93 -6.21 29.00
CA ARG A 722 -4.70 -5.66 29.59
C ARG A 722 -3.53 -6.63 29.45
N ALA A 723 -3.77 -7.93 29.63
CA ALA A 723 -2.77 -8.98 29.44
C ALA A 723 -2.32 -9.16 27.97
N GLY A 724 -3.12 -8.69 27.00
CA GLY A 724 -2.75 -8.70 25.57
C GLY A 724 -3.72 -9.43 24.65
N ALA A 725 -4.92 -9.80 25.12
CA ALA A 725 -5.96 -10.39 24.27
C ALA A 725 -6.55 -9.34 23.29
N ASP A 726 -6.87 -9.77 22.08
CA ASP A 726 -7.55 -8.95 21.06
C ASP A 726 -9.05 -9.25 20.99
N ILE A 727 -9.43 -10.51 21.25
CA ILE A 727 -10.79 -11.01 21.10
C ILE A 727 -11.26 -11.59 22.43
N LEU A 728 -12.47 -11.21 22.85
CA LEU A 728 -13.10 -11.68 24.06
C LEU A 728 -14.35 -12.49 23.69
N ALA A 729 -14.28 -13.82 23.84
CA ALA A 729 -15.44 -14.69 23.64
C ALA A 729 -16.31 -14.71 24.90
N ALA A 730 -17.50 -14.10 24.79
CA ALA A 730 -18.41 -13.84 25.90
C ALA A 730 -19.76 -14.50 25.65
N GLY A 731 -20.08 -15.51 26.47
CA GLY A 731 -21.38 -16.19 26.46
C GLY A 731 -22.38 -15.55 27.42
N SER A 732 -22.43 -16.06 28.67
CA SER A 732 -23.43 -15.70 29.68
C SER A 732 -23.49 -14.21 30.06
N TYR A 733 -22.44 -13.44 29.79
CA TYR A 733 -22.46 -11.98 29.98
C TYR A 733 -23.26 -11.28 28.87
N VAL A 734 -23.11 -11.72 27.61
CA VAL A 734 -23.86 -11.18 26.46
C VAL A 734 -25.28 -11.72 26.45
N PHE A 735 -25.44 -13.00 26.78
CA PHE A 735 -26.71 -13.72 26.85
C PHE A 735 -26.98 -14.18 28.29
N PRO A 736 -27.37 -13.27 29.21
CA PRO A 736 -27.71 -13.65 30.57
C PRO A 736 -29.00 -14.47 30.60
N ALA A 737 -29.14 -15.34 31.60
CA ALA A 737 -30.35 -16.13 31.81
C ALA A 737 -31.59 -15.21 31.94
N THR A 738 -32.59 -15.43 31.09
CA THR A 738 -33.82 -14.63 31.06
C THR A 738 -34.91 -15.18 31.97
N PRO A 739 -35.76 -14.32 32.55
CA PRO A 739 -37.04 -14.78 33.09
C PRO A 739 -37.94 -15.33 31.96
N ASP A 740 -38.89 -16.21 32.30
CA ASP A 740 -39.71 -16.98 31.33
C ASP A 740 -40.50 -16.12 30.31
N VAL A 741 -40.66 -14.81 30.57
CA VAL A 741 -41.32 -13.87 29.65
C VAL A 741 -40.51 -12.57 29.57
N GLU A 742 -39.83 -12.34 28.46
CA GLU A 742 -39.15 -11.08 28.12
C GLU A 742 -39.54 -10.63 26.70
N LEU A 743 -39.82 -9.33 26.52
CA LEU A 743 -40.14 -8.78 25.20
C LEU A 743 -38.90 -8.83 24.27
N PRO A 744 -39.04 -9.24 23.00
CA PRO A 744 -37.91 -9.34 22.05
C PRO A 744 -37.10 -8.04 21.90
N THR A 745 -37.75 -6.89 21.97
CA THR A 745 -37.10 -5.56 21.87
C THR A 745 -36.21 -5.25 23.07
N LEU A 746 -36.64 -5.63 24.28
CA LEU A 746 -35.85 -5.47 25.50
C LEU A 746 -34.63 -6.38 25.48
N ARG A 747 -34.82 -7.63 25.05
CA ARG A 747 -33.73 -8.61 24.88
C ARG A 747 -32.66 -8.11 23.92
N ARG A 748 -33.06 -7.65 22.73
CA ARG A 748 -32.15 -7.07 21.72
C ARG A 748 -31.36 -5.88 22.27
N THR A 749 -32.04 -4.98 22.98
CA THR A 749 -31.40 -3.81 23.60
C THR A 749 -30.38 -4.22 24.66
N ARG A 750 -30.69 -5.22 25.49
CA ARG A 750 -29.78 -5.75 26.50
C ARG A 750 -28.54 -6.38 25.90
N ILE A 751 -28.69 -7.22 24.86
CA ILE A 751 -27.57 -7.85 24.16
C ILE A 751 -26.64 -6.77 23.59
N ALA A 752 -27.19 -5.78 22.90
CA ALA A 752 -26.41 -4.68 22.35
C ALA A 752 -25.68 -3.87 23.45
N ALA A 753 -26.37 -3.59 24.56
CA ALA A 753 -25.78 -2.91 25.71
C ALA A 753 -24.65 -3.72 26.36
N ALA A 754 -24.77 -5.05 26.44
CA ALA A 754 -23.72 -5.92 26.99
C ALA A 754 -22.47 -5.92 26.11
N VAL A 755 -22.62 -6.02 24.78
CA VAL A 755 -21.51 -5.91 23.82
C VAL A 755 -20.82 -4.55 23.93
N ALA A 756 -21.61 -3.47 23.97
CA ALA A 756 -21.08 -2.11 24.13
C ALA A 756 -20.34 -1.93 25.47
N ALA A 757 -20.88 -2.48 26.56
CA ALA A 757 -20.28 -2.38 27.89
C ALA A 757 -18.94 -3.12 27.97
N LEU A 758 -18.81 -4.31 27.35
CA LEU A 758 -17.52 -5.01 27.27
C LEU A 758 -16.48 -4.20 26.50
N ARG A 759 -16.85 -3.59 25.37
CA ARG A 759 -15.93 -2.70 24.62
C ARG A 759 -15.54 -1.46 25.42
N ALA A 760 -16.50 -0.86 26.13
CA ALA A 760 -16.25 0.32 26.95
C ALA A 760 -15.30 0.01 28.12
N ALA A 761 -15.48 -1.14 28.78
CA ALA A 761 -14.67 -1.52 29.93
C ALA A 761 -13.19 -1.75 29.61
N VAL A 762 -12.83 -2.08 28.37
CA VAL A 762 -11.43 -2.24 27.97
C VAL A 762 -10.80 -0.95 27.43
N THR A 763 -11.62 0.03 27.04
CA THR A 763 -11.19 1.32 26.49
C THR A 763 -11.12 2.43 27.55
N ALA A 764 -11.76 2.21 28.71
CA ALA A 764 -11.61 2.99 29.94
C ALA A 764 -10.46 2.45 30.81
#